data_AF-A5FHN3-F1
#
_entry.id   AF-A5FHN3-F1
#
_cell.length_a   1.000
_cell.length_b   1.000
_cell.length_c   1.000
_cell.angle_alpha   90.00
_cell.angle_beta   90.00
_cell.angle_gamma   90.00
#
_symmetry.space_group_name_H-M   'P 1'
#
loop_
_entity.id
_entity.type
_entity.pdbx_description
1 polymer ?
#
loop_
_entity_poly.entity_id
_entity_poly.type
_entity_poly.pdbx_seq_one_letter_code
_entity_poly.pdbx_strand_id
1 'polypeptide(L)'
;MAKLKIFGKANPVVGTKEFYSINDLFGNSASTQFNEPNFESISDNQVKWSIWVLYGKSWKKATENNKTGLTVPYTFSQKSLTRKGIRMLVEANGEKAVLDIVTQKASKGKILHVDLLDNNYNKPARPFAYGDWIIARVHCVDMELMPVKVTLWEDDGDKGKKNTTNLKIEQKKGAVKNGQADVAFYLDPSHKWLANAKLAPGDENEGEFHEYYVTAEIFEKVSKRIASKNTNVPNPDYKKEPEAKKQTPAEQKGPSKKETKKIALSDKKVQDYHEQKIVVKNEISKNPVWEKINSFMMVGGEDSIWNKNHKDGECPNCIAAVKAGQLKKIFTKTDLTILETVGAIYTKYMKELGMDTCWNKAHFFAQAVVESGLQMKLKNGESFNWYFQDLIDTFGKFQTEEGKKKAKEWGRKIKNRKDPQAVDVTPENEKNIANWAYMPDYKTGKSLGNKGGNDGWDFRGRGLLQLTGRGGYEYANSYTLKIGSDIVNYPELVGTDIRVAVLSSMAFFKWKGLNTIANGTTDVKGKICPQVGNNVKVKDKNGNDSSNYEEKQDVFTNITSKEFLINTCKWNKNISRKWHEPVDNPMSTLYTQSGNGGKSGEHWGLFGNTRNGSVHQGLDLFVELGSNVYSCVEGEVYKIETHSGYGKTVTIKVTDKEAFYNRRREYKILYSVEGEKIQGEYFDKNQDIFLFYAHLRKVLVTKGQKVEAGKIIAHSGVSGVDSGTCAPHLHFEIFTTVYAVGMGLNYRCNPGFYVHFKGASEQSKQEKDLQKKISEKGKTIEINGKD
;
A
#
# COMPACT_ATOMS: atom_id res chain seq x y z
N MET A 1 14.24 32.52 -31.66
CA MET A 1 14.80 31.41 -30.87
C MET A 1 14.46 31.65 -29.41
N ALA A 2 13.94 30.63 -28.70
CA ALA A 2 13.68 30.73 -27.27
C ALA A 2 14.94 30.39 -26.49
N LYS A 3 15.24 31.15 -25.43
CA LYS A 3 16.41 30.91 -24.57
C LYS A 3 16.12 29.75 -23.61
N LEU A 4 17.12 28.89 -23.40
CA LEU A 4 17.10 27.84 -22.39
C LEU A 4 16.71 28.41 -21.00
N LYS A 5 15.87 27.68 -20.27
CA LYS A 5 15.32 28.07 -18.97
C LYS A 5 15.30 26.87 -18.03
N ILE A 6 15.45 27.12 -16.72
CA ILE A 6 15.24 26.11 -15.68
C ILE A 6 13.83 26.29 -15.11
N PHE A 7 13.07 25.20 -15.08
CA PHE A 7 11.79 25.08 -14.41
C PHE A 7 11.97 24.22 -13.15
N GLY A 8 11.69 24.78 -11.97
CA GLY A 8 11.89 24.12 -10.69
C GLY A 8 11.97 25.12 -9.54
N LYS A 9 11.95 24.62 -8.30
CA LYS A 9 11.78 25.47 -7.10
C LYS A 9 13.08 26.18 -6.72
N ALA A 10 13.08 27.52 -6.77
CA ALA A 10 14.22 28.35 -6.34
C ALA A 10 14.46 28.32 -4.82
N ASN A 11 13.42 28.04 -4.03
CA ASN A 11 13.44 27.98 -2.56
C ASN A 11 13.10 26.58 -2.00
N PRO A 12 13.89 25.54 -2.32
CA PRO A 12 13.60 24.17 -1.94
C PRO A 12 13.77 23.92 -0.43
N VAL A 13 13.00 22.99 0.13
CA VAL A 13 13.09 22.65 1.56
C VAL A 13 14.17 21.58 1.78
N VAL A 14 15.06 21.77 2.75
CA VAL A 14 16.12 20.79 3.02
C VAL A 14 15.57 19.42 3.42
N GLY A 15 16.17 18.36 2.90
CA GLY A 15 15.72 16.98 3.07
C GLY A 15 14.47 16.62 2.25
N THR A 16 13.96 17.51 1.41
CA THR A 16 12.90 17.22 0.44
C THR A 16 13.52 16.97 -0.94
N LYS A 17 12.99 15.99 -1.68
CA LYS A 17 13.38 15.73 -3.08
C LYS A 17 12.56 16.66 -3.98
N GLU A 18 13.26 17.48 -4.74
CA GLU A 18 12.71 18.53 -5.60
C GLU A 18 13.17 18.24 -7.04
N PHE A 19 12.31 18.49 -8.04
CA PHE A 19 12.60 18.19 -9.44
C PHE A 19 12.84 19.49 -10.24
N TYR A 20 13.77 19.42 -11.20
CA TYR A 20 14.16 20.53 -12.05
C TYR A 20 14.22 20.06 -13.50
N SER A 21 13.69 20.85 -14.43
CA SER A 21 13.52 20.51 -15.85
C SER A 21 13.93 21.67 -16.77
N ILE A 22 14.23 21.37 -18.03
CA ILE A 22 14.33 22.40 -19.09
C ILE A 22 13.01 22.65 -19.83
N ASN A 23 12.01 21.78 -19.65
CA ASN A 23 10.67 21.92 -20.22
C ASN A 23 9.71 22.50 -19.17
N ASP A 24 8.66 23.22 -19.60
CA ASP A 24 7.67 23.76 -18.67
C ASP A 24 6.69 22.68 -18.17
N LEU A 25 7.07 22.01 -17.09
CA LEU A 25 6.23 21.02 -16.41
C LEU A 25 5.07 21.65 -15.60
N PHE A 26 5.03 22.97 -15.46
CA PHE A 26 4.12 23.67 -14.56
C PHE A 26 3.66 25.00 -15.17
N GLY A 27 3.03 24.93 -16.36
CA GLY A 27 2.65 26.09 -17.16
C GLY A 27 1.96 27.21 -16.37
N ASN A 28 2.71 28.29 -16.11
CA ASN A 28 2.32 29.35 -15.18
C ASN A 28 2.53 30.75 -15.80
N SER A 29 1.92 30.96 -16.97
CA SER A 29 1.83 32.25 -17.65
C SER A 29 0.48 32.39 -18.33
N ALA A 30 -0.36 33.31 -17.85
CA ALA A 30 -1.56 33.71 -18.58
C ALA A 30 -1.17 34.58 -19.79
N SER A 31 -1.94 34.46 -20.87
CA SER A 31 -1.90 35.29 -22.10
C SER A 31 -0.53 35.52 -22.75
N THR A 32 -0.20 34.69 -23.74
CA THR A 32 -0.03 35.14 -25.15
C THR A 32 0.11 33.92 -26.08
N GLN A 33 -0.30 34.06 -27.34
CA GLN A 33 0.01 33.07 -28.37
C GLN A 33 1.49 33.18 -28.75
N PHE A 34 2.29 32.16 -28.42
CA PHE A 34 3.64 32.00 -28.95
C PHE A 34 3.87 30.53 -29.30
N ASN A 35 4.44 30.29 -30.49
CA ASN A 35 4.71 28.96 -31.01
C ASN A 35 5.64 28.18 -30.06
N GLU A 36 5.33 26.90 -29.85
CA GLU A 36 6.20 26.00 -29.09
C GLU A 36 7.58 25.91 -29.74
N PRO A 37 8.69 26.14 -29.01
CA PRO A 37 10.03 25.95 -29.54
C PRO A 37 10.36 24.45 -29.58
N ASN A 38 10.75 23.93 -30.74
CA ASN A 38 11.18 22.55 -30.92
C ASN A 38 12.36 22.16 -30.01
N PHE A 39 12.05 21.65 -28.81
CA PHE A 39 12.96 20.95 -27.91
C PHE A 39 12.69 19.42 -27.86
N GLU A 40 11.65 18.94 -28.56
CA GLU A 40 11.24 17.53 -28.64
C GLU A 40 12.32 16.59 -29.19
N SER A 41 13.36 17.12 -29.85
CA SER A 41 14.46 16.36 -30.45
C SER A 41 15.73 16.29 -29.60
N ILE A 42 15.76 16.88 -28.39
CA ILE A 42 16.93 16.78 -27.49
C ILE A 42 16.86 15.51 -26.65
N SER A 43 17.88 14.66 -26.74
CA SER A 43 18.03 13.47 -25.90
C SER A 43 18.54 13.81 -24.49
N ASP A 44 18.14 13.01 -23.49
CA ASP A 44 18.55 13.16 -22.08
C ASP A 44 20.06 13.35 -21.87
N ASN A 45 20.89 12.69 -22.69
CA ASN A 45 22.34 12.72 -22.59
C ASN A 45 22.97 14.07 -23.02
N GLN A 46 22.24 14.90 -23.76
CA GLN A 46 22.69 16.23 -24.20
C GLN A 46 22.45 17.33 -23.16
N VAL A 47 21.55 17.09 -22.18
CA VAL A 47 21.20 18.03 -21.11
C VAL A 47 22.04 17.72 -19.86
N LYS A 48 22.89 18.66 -19.44
CA LYS A 48 23.86 18.48 -18.36
C LYS A 48 23.62 19.47 -17.22
N TRP A 49 23.34 18.94 -16.03
CA TRP A 49 23.06 19.70 -14.81
C TRP A 49 24.25 19.69 -13.86
N SER A 50 24.48 20.81 -13.18
CA SER A 50 25.51 20.93 -12.15
C SER A 50 25.13 21.89 -11.02
N ILE A 51 25.64 21.60 -9.82
CA ILE A 51 25.51 22.47 -8.65
C ILE A 51 26.84 23.16 -8.38
N TRP A 52 26.77 24.46 -8.10
CA TRP A 52 27.89 25.30 -7.70
C TRP A 52 27.60 25.90 -6.32
N VAL A 53 28.64 26.04 -5.51
CA VAL A 53 28.55 26.60 -4.15
C VAL A 53 29.56 27.74 -4.00
N LEU A 54 29.12 28.85 -3.41
CA LEU A 54 29.95 30.03 -3.18
C LEU A 54 30.82 29.86 -1.92
N TYR A 55 32.14 29.93 -2.10
CA TYR A 55 33.14 29.92 -1.04
C TYR A 55 33.96 31.21 -1.10
N GLY A 56 33.88 32.05 -0.06
CA GLY A 56 34.51 33.38 -0.09
C GLY A 56 33.91 34.25 -1.19
N LYS A 57 34.70 34.61 -2.20
CA LYS A 57 34.28 35.31 -3.43
C LYS A 57 34.19 34.40 -4.66
N SER A 58 34.41 33.09 -4.53
CA SER A 58 34.61 32.18 -5.66
C SER A 58 33.60 31.02 -5.67
N TRP A 59 32.99 30.77 -6.82
CA TRP A 59 32.11 29.61 -7.03
C TRP A 59 32.93 28.34 -7.28
N LYS A 60 32.63 27.24 -6.58
CA LYS A 60 33.20 25.91 -6.83
C LYS A 60 32.11 24.93 -7.24
N LYS A 61 32.37 24.14 -8.29
CA LYS A 61 31.47 23.09 -8.80
C LYS A 61 31.51 21.89 -7.84
N ALA A 62 30.34 21.42 -7.40
CA ALA A 62 30.20 20.21 -6.60
C ALA A 62 30.03 19.02 -7.56
N THR A 63 31.14 18.44 -8.02
CA THR A 63 31.18 17.47 -9.13
C THR A 63 30.44 16.17 -8.84
N GLU A 64 30.33 15.80 -7.57
CA GLU A 64 29.54 14.66 -7.07
C GLU A 64 28.02 14.84 -7.24
N ASN A 65 27.57 16.06 -7.57
CA ASN A 65 26.15 16.40 -7.79
C ASN A 65 25.80 16.65 -9.27
N ASN A 66 26.69 16.36 -10.22
CA ASN A 66 26.39 16.47 -11.65
C ASN A 66 25.34 15.43 -12.07
N LYS A 67 24.43 15.80 -12.98
CA LYS A 67 23.37 14.92 -13.51
C LYS A 67 23.13 15.16 -14.99
N THR A 68 22.48 14.21 -15.66
CA THR A 68 22.00 14.34 -17.04
C THR A 68 20.51 13.98 -17.12
N GLY A 69 19.84 14.48 -18.15
CA GLY A 69 18.42 14.27 -18.41
C GLY A 69 17.63 15.57 -18.54
N LEU A 70 16.52 15.53 -19.29
CA LEU A 70 15.57 16.63 -19.47
C LEU A 70 14.99 17.11 -18.13
N THR A 71 14.79 16.17 -17.19
CA THR A 71 14.31 16.44 -15.82
C THR A 71 15.14 15.65 -14.81
N VAL A 72 15.62 16.31 -13.74
CA VAL A 72 16.50 15.70 -12.72
C VAL A 72 16.03 15.96 -11.28
N PRO A 73 16.12 14.96 -10.38
CA PRO A 73 15.82 15.14 -8.96
C PRO A 73 17.04 15.62 -8.16
N TYR A 74 16.88 16.63 -7.31
CA TYR A 74 17.86 17.08 -6.33
C TYR A 74 17.28 17.04 -4.91
N THR A 75 18.15 16.89 -3.90
CA THR A 75 17.80 16.96 -2.47
C THR A 75 18.88 17.77 -1.77
N PHE A 76 18.51 18.87 -1.13
CA PHE A 76 19.46 19.73 -0.41
C PHE A 76 19.58 19.28 1.05
N SER A 77 20.76 19.33 1.64
CA SER A 77 21.02 18.84 3.02
C SER A 77 20.97 19.97 4.05
N GLN A 78 21.01 19.65 5.35
CA GLN A 78 21.06 20.68 6.42
C GLN A 78 22.20 21.69 6.18
N LYS A 79 23.35 21.21 5.70
CA LYS A 79 24.54 22.01 5.34
C LYS A 79 24.34 22.92 4.11
N SER A 80 23.19 22.87 3.44
CA SER A 80 22.81 23.85 2.43
C SER A 80 22.35 25.18 3.05
N LEU A 81 21.72 25.15 4.23
CA LEU A 81 21.21 26.34 4.94
C LEU A 81 22.30 27.35 5.32
N THR A 82 23.54 26.89 5.46
CA THR A 82 24.69 27.69 5.90
C THR A 82 25.64 28.07 4.75
N ARG A 83 25.25 27.85 3.49
CA ARG A 83 26.05 28.26 2.32
C ARG A 83 25.80 29.73 1.99
N LYS A 84 26.88 30.46 1.65
CA LYS A 84 26.79 31.87 1.20
C LYS A 84 26.10 32.05 -0.16
N GLY A 85 25.92 30.95 -0.90
CA GLY A 85 25.21 30.90 -2.17
C GLY A 85 25.26 29.49 -2.76
N ILE A 86 24.18 29.07 -3.40
CA ILE A 86 24.07 27.82 -4.16
C ILE A 86 23.46 28.18 -5.52
N ARG A 87 24.07 27.69 -6.60
CA ARG A 87 23.63 27.96 -7.98
C ARG A 87 23.51 26.65 -8.74
N MET A 88 22.35 26.42 -9.33
CA MET A 88 22.14 25.38 -10.32
C MET A 88 22.48 25.95 -11.71
N LEU A 89 23.14 25.16 -12.54
CA LEU A 89 23.42 25.45 -13.94
C LEU A 89 23.05 24.25 -14.78
N VAL A 90 22.28 24.47 -15.85
CA VAL A 90 22.04 23.50 -16.92
C VAL A 90 22.69 23.98 -18.22
N GLU A 91 23.24 23.03 -18.97
CA GLU A 91 23.84 23.22 -20.29
C GLU A 91 23.17 22.24 -21.26
N ALA A 92 22.64 22.74 -22.38
CA ALA A 92 21.99 21.94 -23.43
C ALA A 92 22.27 22.56 -24.80
N ASN A 93 22.76 21.77 -25.76
CA ASN A 93 23.15 22.21 -27.11
C ASN A 93 23.99 23.50 -27.18
N GLY A 94 24.84 23.74 -26.18
CA GLY A 94 25.69 24.93 -26.06
C GLY A 94 25.06 26.12 -25.33
N GLU A 95 23.73 26.19 -25.25
CA GLU A 95 23.04 27.17 -24.39
C GLU A 95 23.18 26.81 -22.90
N LYS A 96 23.09 27.84 -22.05
CA LYS A 96 23.27 27.74 -20.60
C LYS A 96 22.20 28.54 -19.86
N ALA A 97 21.56 27.91 -18.89
CA ALA A 97 20.63 28.57 -17.98
C ALA A 97 21.06 28.34 -16.53
N VAL A 98 20.77 29.32 -15.67
CA VAL A 98 21.14 29.29 -14.24
C VAL A 98 19.94 29.61 -13.36
N LEU A 99 19.92 29.00 -12.18
CA LEU A 99 18.92 29.23 -11.13
C LEU A 99 19.64 29.30 -9.78
N ASP A 100 19.56 30.44 -9.11
CA ASP A 100 20.06 30.58 -7.75
C ASP A 100 19.09 29.94 -6.75
N ILE A 101 19.64 29.21 -5.79
CA ILE A 101 18.92 28.35 -4.85
C ILE A 101 19.07 28.90 -3.42
N VAL A 102 17.95 29.24 -2.81
CA VAL A 102 17.87 29.74 -1.42
C VAL A 102 17.10 28.74 -0.56
N THR A 103 17.82 27.78 0.03
CA THR A 103 17.20 26.64 0.72
C THR A 103 16.46 27.03 2.00
N GLN A 104 15.25 26.50 2.18
CA GLN A 104 14.41 26.71 3.35
C GLN A 104 14.65 25.61 4.42
N LYS A 105 14.52 25.98 5.70
CA LYS A 105 14.56 25.01 6.82
C LYS A 105 13.44 23.97 6.67
N ALA A 106 13.72 22.73 7.04
CA ALA A 106 12.65 21.75 7.28
C ALA A 106 11.87 22.14 8.55
N SER A 107 10.59 21.77 8.61
CA SER A 107 9.70 22.06 9.74
C SER A 107 9.54 20.89 10.73
N LYS A 108 10.18 19.75 10.45
CA LYS A 108 10.22 18.55 11.30
C LYS A 108 11.54 17.80 11.10
N GLY A 109 12.22 17.51 12.20
CA GLY A 109 13.42 16.68 12.24
C GLY A 109 13.25 15.28 11.65
N LYS A 110 14.18 14.87 10.78
CA LYS A 110 14.21 13.52 10.19
C LYS A 110 15.62 13.07 9.78
N ILE A 111 15.84 11.76 9.87
CA ILE A 111 16.96 11.07 9.22
C ILE A 111 16.65 10.93 7.72
N LEU A 112 17.65 11.12 6.86
CA LEU A 112 17.56 10.99 5.40
C LEU A 112 18.06 9.62 4.93
N HIS A 113 19.31 9.29 5.28
CA HIS A 113 19.99 8.04 4.93
C HIS A 113 21.18 7.81 5.87
N VAL A 114 21.80 6.63 5.77
CA VAL A 114 23.05 6.29 6.47
C VAL A 114 24.10 5.87 5.43
N ASP A 115 25.26 6.53 5.41
CA ASP A 115 26.43 6.09 4.65
C ASP A 115 27.37 5.28 5.57
N LEU A 116 28.02 4.24 5.03
CA LEU A 116 29.10 3.51 5.70
C LEU A 116 30.45 4.01 5.17
N LEU A 117 31.38 4.30 6.07
CA LEU A 117 32.66 4.94 5.80
C LEU A 117 33.81 4.22 6.50
N ASP A 118 35.02 4.38 5.96
CA ASP A 118 36.25 3.90 6.58
C ASP A 118 36.67 4.76 7.80
N ASN A 119 37.74 4.34 8.49
CA ASN A 119 38.31 5.06 9.63
C ASN A 119 38.82 6.48 9.29
N ASN A 120 38.97 6.81 8.01
CA ASN A 120 39.36 8.13 7.51
C ASN A 120 38.15 8.97 7.08
N TYR A 121 36.92 8.53 7.40
CA TYR A 121 35.64 9.12 6.99
C TYR A 121 35.40 9.19 5.48
N ASN A 122 36.11 8.38 4.69
CA ASN A 122 35.93 8.25 3.24
C ASN A 122 35.00 7.09 2.91
N LYS A 123 34.50 7.07 1.67
CA LYS A 123 33.81 5.87 1.16
C LYS A 123 34.84 4.75 0.99
N PRO A 124 34.56 3.53 1.49
CA PRO A 124 35.55 2.46 1.53
C PRO A 124 36.05 2.10 0.13
N ALA A 125 37.37 2.15 -0.08
CA ALA A 125 38.01 1.85 -1.37
C ALA A 125 38.19 0.34 -1.63
N ARG A 126 38.01 -0.48 -0.59
CA ARG A 126 37.94 -1.95 -0.60
C ARG A 126 36.78 -2.40 0.30
N PRO A 127 36.28 -3.64 0.19
CA PRO A 127 35.38 -4.22 1.20
C PRO A 127 35.99 -4.12 2.61
N PHE A 128 35.14 -4.01 3.63
CA PHE A 128 35.56 -4.07 5.03
C PHE A 128 36.02 -5.50 5.40
N ALA A 129 36.89 -5.59 6.40
CA ALA A 129 37.45 -6.82 6.94
C ALA A 129 37.37 -6.81 8.47
N TYR A 130 37.41 -7.99 9.11
CA TYR A 130 37.60 -8.09 10.55
C TYR A 130 38.91 -7.39 10.97
N GLY A 131 38.81 -6.49 11.94
CA GLY A 131 39.86 -5.54 12.33
C GLY A 131 39.68 -4.12 11.79
N ASP A 132 38.73 -3.87 10.89
CA ASP A 132 38.38 -2.51 10.45
C ASP A 132 37.39 -1.80 11.40
N TRP A 133 37.36 -0.47 11.29
CA TRP A 133 36.30 0.37 11.82
C TRP A 133 35.29 0.73 10.73
N ILE A 134 34.01 0.45 10.97
CA ILE A 134 32.89 0.99 10.20
C ILE A 134 32.42 2.28 10.89
N ILE A 135 32.55 3.41 10.20
CA ILE A 135 31.94 4.67 10.62
C ILE A 135 30.59 4.83 9.92
N ALA A 136 29.51 4.70 10.68
CA ALA A 136 28.15 4.96 10.21
C ALA A 136 27.83 6.46 10.30
N ARG A 137 27.76 7.12 9.15
CA ARG A 137 27.38 8.54 9.04
C ARG A 137 25.89 8.67 8.77
N VAL A 138 25.14 9.02 9.80
CA VAL A 138 23.70 9.28 9.73
C VAL A 138 23.47 10.71 9.25
N HIS A 139 22.81 10.88 8.10
CA HIS A 139 22.45 12.19 7.56
C HIS A 139 21.08 12.63 8.07
N CYS A 140 20.96 13.85 8.59
CA CYS A 140 19.73 14.40 9.16
C CYS A 140 19.42 15.81 8.63
N VAL A 141 18.16 16.22 8.77
CA VAL A 141 17.74 17.63 8.74
C VAL A 141 16.93 17.94 9.99
N ASP A 142 17.01 19.19 10.45
CA ASP A 142 16.23 19.71 11.60
C ASP A 142 16.30 18.84 12.87
N MET A 143 17.50 18.30 13.16
CA MET A 143 17.79 17.45 14.33
C MET A 143 19.08 17.87 15.05
N GLU A 144 19.52 19.12 14.90
CA GLU A 144 20.79 19.57 15.46
C GLU A 144 20.84 19.37 17.00
N LEU A 145 21.97 18.89 17.52
CA LEU A 145 22.20 18.43 18.90
C LEU A 145 21.36 17.23 19.39
N MET A 146 20.38 16.75 18.62
CA MET A 146 19.56 15.61 19.01
C MET A 146 20.35 14.28 18.97
N PRO A 147 20.11 13.34 19.91
CA PRO A 147 20.68 12.01 19.86
C PRO A 147 19.94 11.11 18.85
N VAL A 148 20.71 10.49 17.95
CA VAL A 148 20.29 9.31 17.18
C VAL A 148 20.82 8.04 17.83
N LYS A 149 20.01 6.99 17.81
CA LYS A 149 20.36 5.63 18.22
C LYS A 149 20.78 4.86 16.98
N VAL A 150 21.94 4.23 17.00
CA VAL A 150 22.54 3.58 15.83
C VAL A 150 22.94 2.17 16.21
N THR A 151 22.52 1.19 15.41
CA THR A 151 22.70 -0.25 15.69
C THR A 151 23.37 -0.92 14.50
N LEU A 152 24.48 -1.63 14.74
CA LEU A 152 25.10 -2.54 13.80
C LEU A 152 24.42 -3.90 13.89
N TRP A 153 24.13 -4.47 12.73
CA TRP A 153 23.51 -5.78 12.53
C TRP A 153 24.36 -6.61 11.58
N GLU A 154 24.31 -7.92 11.76
CA GLU A 154 24.58 -8.93 10.75
C GLU A 154 23.23 -9.34 10.13
N ASP A 155 23.21 -9.60 8.82
CA ASP A 155 22.05 -10.02 8.03
C ASP A 155 22.20 -11.51 7.64
N ASP A 156 21.79 -12.42 8.55
CA ASP A 156 21.79 -13.88 8.37
C ASP A 156 20.88 -14.31 7.16
N GLY A 157 21.31 -14.03 5.94
CA GLY A 157 20.45 -13.78 4.78
C GLY A 157 19.95 -15.01 4.02
N ASP A 158 18.86 -15.63 4.51
CA ASP A 158 18.16 -16.71 3.82
C ASP A 158 17.62 -16.25 2.44
N LYS A 159 18.21 -16.79 1.37
CA LYS A 159 17.89 -16.49 -0.04
C LYS A 159 16.59 -17.15 -0.54
N GLY A 160 15.72 -17.68 0.33
CA GLY A 160 14.49 -18.36 -0.09
C GLY A 160 13.31 -18.47 0.89
N LYS A 161 13.46 -18.35 2.22
CA LYS A 161 12.38 -18.70 3.18
C LYS A 161 12.06 -17.61 4.22
N LYS A 162 10.86 -17.73 4.82
CA LYS A 162 10.34 -16.81 5.84
C LYS A 162 10.83 -17.20 7.25
N ASN A 163 11.98 -16.70 7.67
CA ASN A 163 12.32 -16.26 9.04
C ASN A 163 13.84 -16.03 9.15
N THR A 164 14.34 -14.85 8.76
CA THR A 164 15.69 -14.40 9.14
C THR A 164 15.67 -13.87 10.58
N THR A 165 16.78 -13.99 11.32
CA THR A 165 16.84 -13.62 12.75
C THR A 165 17.95 -12.60 13.04
N ASN A 166 18.23 -11.74 12.04
CA ASN A 166 19.31 -10.75 11.93
C ASN A 166 20.01 -10.41 13.25
N LEU A 167 21.28 -10.82 13.40
CA LEU A 167 22.00 -10.66 14.66
C LEU A 167 22.31 -9.19 14.98
N LYS A 168 21.78 -8.69 16.10
CA LYS A 168 22.20 -7.39 16.65
C LYS A 168 23.59 -7.51 17.28
N ILE A 169 24.58 -6.85 16.70
CA ILE A 169 25.97 -6.87 17.16
C ILE A 169 26.21 -5.82 18.26
N GLU A 170 25.99 -4.54 17.95
CA GLU A 170 26.26 -3.44 18.88
C GLU A 170 25.27 -2.29 18.67
N GLN A 171 24.96 -1.53 19.73
CA GLN A 171 24.11 -0.35 19.66
C GLN A 171 24.73 0.83 20.42
N LYS A 172 24.98 1.93 19.72
CA LYS A 172 25.59 3.17 20.21
C LYS A 172 24.63 4.35 20.04
N LYS A 173 24.99 5.51 20.62
CA LYS A 173 24.31 6.79 20.39
C LYS A 173 25.27 7.76 19.70
N GLY A 174 24.77 8.56 18.76
CA GLY A 174 25.50 9.67 18.15
C GLY A 174 24.71 10.98 18.31
N ALA A 175 25.39 12.08 18.58
CA ALA A 175 24.77 13.41 18.60
C ALA A 175 24.91 14.07 17.22
N VAL A 176 23.81 14.59 16.68
CA VAL A 176 23.80 15.25 15.37
C VAL A 176 24.48 16.62 15.45
N LYS A 177 25.49 16.84 14.59
CA LYS A 177 26.21 18.10 14.41
C LYS A 177 26.28 18.46 12.92
N ASN A 178 25.95 19.69 12.55
CA ASN A 178 25.77 20.16 11.18
C ASN A 178 24.83 19.27 10.32
N GLY A 179 23.83 18.63 10.95
CA GLY A 179 22.97 17.64 10.31
C GLY A 179 23.63 16.30 9.97
N GLN A 180 24.72 15.93 10.65
CA GLN A 180 25.38 14.62 10.53
C GLN A 180 25.66 14.04 11.92
N ALA A 181 25.47 12.73 12.11
CA ALA A 181 25.93 12.02 13.31
C ALA A 181 26.78 10.83 12.88
N ASP A 182 28.06 10.84 13.25
CA ASP A 182 29.00 9.76 12.96
C ASP A 182 29.13 8.84 14.17
N VAL A 183 28.95 7.53 13.97
CA VAL A 183 29.04 6.51 15.02
C VAL A 183 29.94 5.37 14.55
N ALA A 184 31.00 5.09 15.30
CA ALA A 184 32.02 4.11 14.94
C ALA A 184 31.79 2.75 15.61
N PHE A 185 31.83 1.68 14.82
CA PHE A 185 31.75 0.29 15.22
C PHE A 185 33.05 -0.43 14.81
N TYR A 186 33.53 -1.35 15.65
CA TYR A 186 34.73 -2.14 15.36
C TYR A 186 34.33 -3.56 14.96
N LEU A 187 34.82 -4.05 13.82
CA LEU A 187 34.59 -5.42 13.36
C LEU A 187 35.53 -6.37 14.11
N ASP A 188 35.24 -6.62 15.38
CA ASP A 188 36.11 -7.41 16.26
C ASP A 188 36.36 -8.83 15.71
N PRO A 189 37.61 -9.24 15.46
CA PRO A 189 37.93 -10.59 14.99
C PRO A 189 37.51 -11.72 15.94
N SER A 190 37.20 -11.43 17.21
CA SER A 190 36.67 -12.40 18.17
C SER A 190 35.16 -12.62 18.05
N HIS A 191 34.43 -11.79 17.31
CA HIS A 191 32.99 -11.96 17.06
C HIS A 191 32.66 -12.74 15.78
N LYS A 192 33.65 -13.29 15.07
CA LYS A 192 33.43 -14.18 13.90
C LYS A 192 32.55 -15.38 14.23
N TRP A 193 32.75 -16.00 15.40
CA TRP A 193 31.94 -17.13 15.84
C TRP A 193 30.48 -16.75 16.11
N LEU A 194 30.20 -15.47 16.41
CA LEU A 194 28.84 -14.98 16.66
C LEU A 194 28.02 -14.87 15.38
N ALA A 195 28.66 -14.62 14.23
CA ALA A 195 28.08 -14.91 12.93
C ALA A 195 28.01 -16.44 12.73
N ASN A 196 29.17 -17.09 12.54
CA ASN A 196 29.29 -18.51 12.16
C ASN A 196 28.52 -19.55 13.02
N ALA A 197 28.04 -19.20 14.22
CA ALA A 197 27.18 -20.03 15.06
C ALA A 197 25.69 -20.01 14.69
N LYS A 198 25.28 -19.30 13.62
CA LYS A 198 23.88 -18.98 13.34
C LYS A 198 23.33 -19.47 11.99
N LEU A 199 24.00 -20.48 11.42
CA LEU A 199 23.59 -21.28 10.26
C LEU A 199 22.07 -21.44 10.14
N ALA A 200 21.52 -21.13 8.97
CA ALA A 200 20.10 -21.35 8.71
C ALA A 200 19.78 -22.86 8.71
N PRO A 201 18.53 -23.29 9.03
CA PRO A 201 18.19 -24.71 9.17
C PRO A 201 18.37 -25.52 7.87
N GLY A 202 19.54 -26.14 7.72
CA GLY A 202 19.96 -26.93 6.56
C GLY A 202 21.33 -26.55 5.97
N ASP A 203 21.94 -25.44 6.40
CA ASP A 203 23.25 -25.00 5.92
C ASP A 203 24.39 -25.55 6.79
N GLU A 204 25.48 -25.99 6.17
CA GLU A 204 26.68 -26.51 6.86
C GLU A 204 27.74 -25.42 7.12
N ASN A 205 27.58 -24.24 6.50
CA ASN A 205 28.55 -23.16 6.43
C ASN A 205 27.84 -21.85 6.02
N GLU A 206 28.12 -20.71 6.65
CA GLU A 206 27.50 -19.41 6.30
C GLU A 206 27.96 -18.85 4.94
N GLY A 207 29.06 -19.38 4.39
CA GLY A 207 29.57 -18.98 3.08
C GLY A 207 30.71 -17.97 3.16
N GLU A 208 31.08 -17.45 1.98
CA GLU A 208 32.31 -16.68 1.74
C GLU A 208 32.34 -15.29 2.39
N PHE A 209 31.16 -14.74 2.74
CA PHE A 209 31.04 -13.39 3.31
C PHE A 209 29.92 -13.31 4.36
N HIS A 210 30.21 -12.59 5.43
CA HIS A 210 29.23 -12.05 6.39
C HIS A 210 28.68 -10.71 5.86
N GLU A 211 27.39 -10.42 6.04
CA GLU A 211 26.73 -9.21 5.55
C GLU A 211 26.35 -8.25 6.69
N TYR A 212 27.08 -7.15 6.82
CA TYR A 212 26.83 -6.16 7.87
C TYR A 212 26.03 -4.95 7.37
N TYR A 213 25.07 -4.48 8.16
CA TYR A 213 24.34 -3.23 7.90
C TYR A 213 24.04 -2.45 9.18
N VAL A 214 23.75 -1.16 9.04
CA VAL A 214 23.52 -0.26 10.19
C VAL A 214 22.14 0.39 10.09
N THR A 215 21.38 0.36 11.18
CA THR A 215 20.10 1.09 11.30
C THR A 215 20.22 2.28 12.23
N ALA A 216 19.67 3.43 11.83
CA ALA A 216 19.50 4.60 12.68
C ALA A 216 18.01 4.88 12.99
N GLU A 217 17.72 5.24 14.25
CA GLU A 217 16.41 5.69 14.73
C GLU A 217 16.56 6.90 15.69
N ILE A 218 15.49 7.67 15.88
CA ILE A 218 15.48 8.86 16.76
C ILE A 218 15.27 8.38 18.21
N PHE A 219 16.11 8.81 19.15
CA PHE A 219 16.25 8.14 20.46
C PHE A 219 14.95 7.98 21.26
N GLU A 220 14.04 8.97 21.20
CA GLU A 220 12.87 9.11 22.10
C GLU A 220 11.51 9.03 21.37
N LYS A 221 11.48 8.60 20.11
CA LYS A 221 10.24 8.43 19.34
C LYS A 221 10.23 7.09 18.63
N VAL A 222 9.05 6.43 18.60
CA VAL A 222 8.79 5.27 17.75
C VAL A 222 8.86 5.73 16.29
N SER A 223 10.07 5.73 15.75
CA SER A 223 10.45 6.35 14.49
C SER A 223 10.86 5.26 13.50
N LYS A 224 10.60 5.48 12.21
CA LYS A 224 10.97 4.51 11.17
C LYS A 224 12.50 4.38 11.13
N ARG A 225 13.01 3.19 11.45
CA ARG A 225 14.42 2.83 11.25
C ARG A 225 14.83 3.09 9.80
N ILE A 226 15.95 3.77 9.63
CA ILE A 226 16.60 3.98 8.32
C ILE A 226 17.85 3.11 8.30
N ALA A 227 17.91 2.16 7.37
CA ALA A 227 19.07 1.30 7.17
C ALA A 227 20.09 1.93 6.20
N SER A 228 21.36 1.54 6.34
CA SER A 228 22.36 1.60 5.27
C SER A 228 22.04 0.56 4.18
N LYS A 229 22.96 0.42 3.21
CA LYS A 229 23.08 -0.83 2.46
C LYS A 229 23.87 -1.86 3.29
N ASN A 230 23.75 -3.13 2.94
CA ASN A 230 24.63 -4.20 3.41
C ASN A 230 26.06 -3.98 2.89
N THR A 231 27.04 -4.51 3.61
CA THR A 231 28.44 -4.56 3.18
C THR A 231 29.04 -5.91 3.54
N ASN A 232 29.56 -6.60 2.52
CA ASN A 232 30.10 -7.94 2.63
C ASN A 232 31.51 -7.89 3.22
N VAL A 233 31.71 -8.61 4.33
CA VAL A 233 32.97 -8.80 5.04
C VAL A 233 33.43 -10.25 4.81
N PRO A 234 34.65 -10.50 4.28
CA PRO A 234 35.09 -11.87 4.00
C PRO A 234 35.11 -12.75 5.25
N ASN A 235 34.47 -13.92 5.19
CA ASN A 235 34.47 -14.91 6.26
C ASN A 235 35.80 -15.68 6.22
N PRO A 236 36.71 -15.51 7.20
CA PRO A 236 38.02 -16.15 7.17
C PRO A 236 37.99 -17.64 7.55
N ASP A 237 36.86 -18.11 8.10
CA ASP A 237 36.67 -19.51 8.47
C ASP A 237 36.05 -20.32 7.32
N TYR A 238 35.61 -19.65 6.24
CA TYR A 238 35.10 -20.27 5.01
C TYR A 238 36.18 -21.08 4.28
N LYS A 239 36.06 -22.41 4.34
CA LYS A 239 36.85 -23.32 3.52
C LYS A 239 36.07 -23.65 2.26
N LYS A 240 36.51 -23.12 1.11
CA LYS A 240 36.00 -23.52 -0.20
C LYS A 240 36.31 -24.99 -0.46
N GLU A 241 35.31 -25.79 -0.82
CA GLU A 241 35.55 -27.17 -1.26
C GLU A 241 36.47 -27.22 -2.49
N PRO A 242 37.33 -28.25 -2.62
CA PRO A 242 38.19 -28.40 -3.78
C PRO A 242 37.34 -28.71 -5.02
N GLU A 243 37.23 -27.75 -5.93
CA GLU A 243 36.47 -27.89 -7.18
C GLU A 243 36.86 -29.17 -7.92
N ALA A 244 35.88 -30.04 -8.17
CA ALA A 244 36.09 -31.30 -8.86
C ALA A 244 36.73 -31.06 -10.24
N LYS A 245 37.96 -31.55 -10.43
CA LYS A 245 38.75 -31.34 -11.64
C LYS A 245 37.97 -31.79 -12.87
N LYS A 246 37.50 -30.84 -13.69
CA LYS A 246 37.06 -31.12 -15.06
C LYS A 246 38.24 -31.65 -15.85
N GLN A 247 38.21 -32.95 -16.18
CA GLN A 247 39.18 -33.57 -17.07
C GLN A 247 39.20 -32.81 -18.41
N THR A 248 40.38 -32.37 -18.84
CA THR A 248 40.56 -31.77 -20.16
C THR A 248 40.84 -32.88 -21.19
N PRO A 249 40.47 -32.73 -22.47
CA PRO A 249 40.62 -33.79 -23.48
C PRO A 249 42.06 -34.21 -23.84
N ALA A 250 43.07 -33.80 -23.06
CA ALA A 250 44.49 -33.98 -23.37
C ALA A 250 45.12 -35.25 -22.75
N GLU A 251 44.48 -35.88 -21.76
CA GLU A 251 45.07 -37.00 -20.99
C GLU A 251 44.98 -38.38 -21.70
N GLN A 252 44.68 -38.42 -23.01
CA GLN A 252 44.69 -39.64 -23.84
C GLN A 252 46.02 -39.89 -24.58
N LYS A 253 47.17 -39.51 -24.01
CA LYS A 253 48.49 -39.96 -24.51
C LYS A 253 49.39 -40.48 -23.38
N GLY A 254 49.91 -41.69 -23.60
CA GLY A 254 50.82 -42.39 -22.70
C GLY A 254 52.22 -41.76 -22.60
N PRO A 255 53.07 -42.28 -21.70
CA PRO A 255 54.25 -41.56 -21.20
C PRO A 255 55.43 -41.53 -22.19
N SER A 256 56.18 -40.43 -22.16
CA SER A 256 57.51 -40.31 -22.76
C SER A 256 58.59 -40.34 -21.67
N LYS A 257 59.74 -40.97 -21.96
CA LYS A 257 60.81 -41.24 -20.99
C LYS A 257 61.93 -40.20 -21.06
N LYS A 258 62.24 -39.60 -19.90
CA LYS A 258 63.55 -39.08 -19.44
C LYS A 258 63.31 -38.36 -18.09
N GLU A 259 63.88 -38.69 -16.93
CA GLU A 259 65.29 -38.97 -16.58
C GLU A 259 66.24 -37.87 -17.10
N THR A 260 66.97 -37.11 -16.27
CA THR A 260 67.72 -37.54 -15.07
C THR A 260 68.12 -36.37 -14.14
N LYS A 261 68.56 -36.72 -12.91
CA LYS A 261 69.30 -35.90 -11.90
C LYS A 261 68.47 -34.83 -11.16
N LYS A 262 68.46 -34.75 -9.81
CA LYS A 262 69.54 -34.62 -8.79
C LYS A 262 70.19 -33.22 -8.85
N ILE A 263 70.37 -32.44 -7.76
CA ILE A 263 70.41 -32.70 -6.29
C ILE A 263 69.73 -31.54 -5.51
N ALA A 264 69.43 -31.74 -4.22
CA ALA A 264 68.96 -30.70 -3.29
C ALA A 264 70.08 -30.22 -2.33
N LEU A 265 70.02 -28.94 -1.93
CA LEU A 265 70.73 -28.36 -0.77
C LEU A 265 69.98 -27.08 -0.30
N SER A 266 70.29 -26.56 0.89
CA SER A 266 69.28 -25.92 1.76
C SER A 266 69.58 -24.48 2.23
N ASP A 267 68.58 -23.93 2.95
CA ASP A 267 68.64 -22.82 3.92
C ASP A 267 68.70 -21.34 3.47
N LYS A 268 67.69 -20.58 3.95
CA LYS A 268 67.74 -19.19 4.50
C LYS A 268 68.34 -18.08 3.60
N LYS A 269 67.64 -16.99 3.26
CA LYS A 269 66.74 -16.15 4.09
C LYS A 269 65.92 -15.15 3.23
N VAL A 270 64.70 -14.83 3.72
CA VAL A 270 63.97 -13.53 3.70
C VAL A 270 64.28 -12.47 2.62
N GLN A 271 63.25 -12.21 1.78
CA GLN A 271 62.75 -10.94 1.17
C GLN A 271 63.70 -9.82 0.67
N ASP A 272 63.35 -9.21 -0.48
CA ASP A 272 63.18 -7.75 -0.53
C ASP A 272 62.29 -7.17 -1.68
N TYR A 273 61.70 -6.00 -1.37
CA TYR A 273 61.14 -4.85 -2.14
C TYR A 273 60.37 -4.85 -3.51
N HIS A 274 59.29 -4.02 -3.49
CA HIS A 274 58.73 -3.08 -4.50
C HIS A 274 58.20 -3.57 -5.89
N GLU A 275 57.01 -3.17 -6.39
CA GLU A 275 56.58 -1.85 -6.94
C GLU A 275 57.35 -1.46 -8.24
N GLN A 276 56.79 -1.06 -9.39
CA GLN A 276 55.48 -0.50 -9.88
C GLN A 276 55.26 -0.93 -11.38
N LYS A 277 54.22 -0.62 -12.20
CA LYS A 277 53.03 0.27 -12.14
C LYS A 277 51.91 -0.12 -13.16
N ILE A 278 50.76 0.55 -13.02
CA ILE A 278 49.58 0.77 -13.91
C ILE A 278 49.77 0.62 -15.45
N VAL A 279 48.81 -0.06 -16.12
CA VAL A 279 48.12 0.45 -17.34
C VAL A 279 46.61 0.11 -17.27
N VAL A 280 45.76 1.06 -17.69
CA VAL A 280 44.29 0.99 -17.78
C VAL A 280 43.91 0.51 -19.19
N LYS A 281 42.93 -0.38 -19.42
CA LYS A 281 41.49 -0.07 -19.52
C LYS A 281 40.69 -1.35 -19.82
N ASN A 282 39.40 -1.38 -19.48
CA ASN A 282 38.40 -2.08 -20.28
C ASN A 282 37.05 -1.37 -20.14
N GLU A 283 36.33 -1.26 -21.25
CA GLU A 283 34.98 -0.69 -21.32
C GLU A 283 33.96 -1.82 -21.54
N ILE A 284 32.72 -1.64 -21.07
CA ILE A 284 31.43 -1.93 -21.75
C ILE A 284 30.29 -2.13 -20.73
N SER A 285 29.06 -1.87 -21.18
CA SER A 285 27.77 -2.11 -20.51
C SER A 285 27.50 -1.35 -19.19
N LYS A 286 26.97 -0.13 -19.34
CA LYS A 286 26.23 0.55 -18.27
C LYS A 286 24.75 0.11 -18.25
N ASN A 287 24.46 -1.06 -17.68
CA ASN A 287 23.16 -1.30 -17.02
C ASN A 287 23.15 -2.60 -16.20
N PRO A 288 23.14 -2.48 -14.86
CA PRO A 288 22.27 -3.31 -14.03
C PRO A 288 21.05 -2.50 -13.56
N VAL A 289 19.87 -3.12 -13.70
CA VAL A 289 18.56 -2.60 -13.31
C VAL A 289 18.57 -2.06 -11.87
N TRP A 290 18.06 -0.85 -11.65
CA TRP A 290 17.69 -0.39 -10.31
C TRP A 290 16.37 -1.03 -9.89
N GLU A 291 16.36 -1.71 -8.75
CA GLU A 291 15.10 -2.03 -8.08
C GLU A 291 14.38 -0.73 -7.72
N LYS A 292 13.13 -0.63 -8.19
CA LYS A 292 12.24 0.46 -7.82
C LYS A 292 11.95 0.37 -6.33
N ILE A 293 11.86 1.52 -5.66
CA ILE A 293 10.98 1.60 -4.47
C ILE A 293 9.62 1.11 -4.95
N ASN A 294 9.10 0.02 -4.36
CA ASN A 294 7.84 -0.57 -4.79
C ASN A 294 6.76 0.52 -4.87
N SER A 295 6.21 0.67 -6.07
CA SER A 295 5.63 1.94 -6.52
C SER A 295 4.38 2.33 -5.72
N PHE A 296 4.16 3.63 -5.58
CA PHE A 296 2.79 4.15 -5.67
C PHE A 296 2.31 3.88 -7.11
N MET A 297 1.81 2.66 -7.32
CA MET A 297 1.31 2.18 -8.60
C MET A 297 -0.02 2.86 -8.89
N MET A 298 -0.16 3.55 -10.03
CA MET A 298 -1.44 3.87 -10.68
C MET A 298 -1.24 4.49 -12.09
N VAL A 299 -0.48 3.84 -12.97
CA VAL A 299 -0.62 4.04 -14.43
C VAL A 299 -0.62 2.67 -15.11
N GLY A 300 -1.78 2.24 -15.59
CA GLY A 300 -1.95 1.07 -16.48
C GLY A 300 -1.52 -0.29 -15.90
N GLY A 301 -2.33 -0.89 -15.02
CA GLY A 301 -2.14 -2.28 -14.59
C GLY A 301 -2.97 -2.68 -13.37
N GLU A 302 -4.00 -3.50 -13.59
CA GLU A 302 -4.77 -4.31 -12.63
C GLU A 302 -5.20 -3.73 -11.25
N ASP A 303 -6.49 -3.87 -10.94
CA ASP A 303 -7.06 -3.65 -9.59
C ASP A 303 -6.73 -4.79 -8.58
N SER A 304 -5.72 -5.63 -8.87
CA SER A 304 -5.52 -6.96 -8.27
C SER A 304 -4.93 -6.99 -6.85
N ILE A 305 -4.42 -5.88 -6.32
CA ILE A 305 -3.93 -5.82 -4.92
C ILE A 305 -5.07 -5.55 -3.93
N TRP A 306 -6.04 -4.70 -4.28
CA TRP A 306 -7.17 -4.35 -3.40
C TRP A 306 -8.36 -5.29 -3.56
N ASN A 307 -8.53 -5.93 -4.72
CA ASN A 307 -9.59 -6.93 -4.95
C ASN A 307 -9.31 -8.31 -4.31
N LYS A 308 -8.13 -8.54 -3.71
CA LYS A 308 -7.72 -9.85 -3.13
C LYS A 308 -8.55 -10.39 -1.96
N ASN A 309 -9.56 -9.66 -1.50
CA ASN A 309 -10.51 -10.08 -0.47
C ASN A 309 -11.97 -9.78 -0.85
N HIS A 310 -12.26 -9.62 -2.15
CA HIS A 310 -13.63 -9.40 -2.64
C HIS A 310 -14.44 -10.69 -2.48
N LYS A 311 -15.51 -10.67 -1.69
CA LYS A 311 -16.43 -11.82 -1.57
C LYS A 311 -17.57 -11.70 -2.58
N ASP A 312 -17.96 -12.80 -3.22
CA ASP A 312 -19.03 -12.81 -4.23
C ASP A 312 -20.31 -12.08 -3.75
N GLY A 313 -20.80 -11.16 -4.56
CA GLY A 313 -21.91 -10.26 -4.23
C GLY A 313 -21.52 -8.92 -3.60
N GLU A 314 -20.30 -8.74 -3.10
CA GLU A 314 -19.79 -7.40 -2.72
C GLU A 314 -19.68 -6.50 -3.97
N CYS A 315 -19.67 -5.18 -3.77
CA CYS A 315 -19.58 -4.25 -4.89
C CYS A 315 -18.11 -3.96 -5.25
N PRO A 316 -17.62 -4.28 -6.46
CA PRO A 316 -16.22 -4.03 -6.82
C PRO A 316 -15.87 -2.53 -6.75
N ASN A 317 -16.77 -1.65 -7.23
CA ASN A 317 -16.59 -0.19 -7.18
C ASN A 317 -16.54 0.39 -5.75
N CYS A 318 -17.06 -0.36 -4.75
CA CYS A 318 -16.97 0.01 -3.34
C CYS A 318 -15.55 -0.17 -2.80
N ILE A 319 -14.96 -1.37 -2.94
CA ILE A 319 -13.58 -1.60 -2.44
C ILE A 319 -12.47 -1.09 -3.40
N ALA A 320 -12.80 -0.77 -4.65
CA ALA A 320 -11.83 -0.26 -5.63
C ALA A 320 -11.14 1.04 -5.18
N ALA A 321 -9.85 1.18 -5.49
CA ALA A 321 -9.06 2.36 -5.17
C ALA A 321 -9.62 3.64 -5.82
N VAL A 322 -9.60 4.75 -5.08
CA VAL A 322 -9.94 6.08 -5.59
C VAL A 322 -8.80 6.59 -6.47
N LYS A 323 -9.00 6.60 -7.78
CA LYS A 323 -7.95 6.89 -8.77
C LYS A 323 -7.84 8.40 -9.00
N ALA A 324 -6.63 8.94 -9.16
CA ALA A 324 -6.39 10.39 -9.29
C ALA A 324 -7.16 11.02 -10.48
N GLY A 325 -7.29 10.29 -11.59
CA GLY A 325 -8.10 10.71 -12.75
C GLY A 325 -9.61 10.86 -12.46
N GLN A 326 -10.15 10.13 -11.49
CA GLN A 326 -11.54 10.32 -11.02
C GLN A 326 -11.64 11.67 -10.29
N LEU A 327 -10.72 11.89 -9.35
CA LEU A 327 -10.67 13.13 -8.57
C LEU A 327 -10.38 14.35 -9.44
N LYS A 328 -9.64 14.22 -10.55
CA LYS A 328 -9.32 15.33 -11.47
C LYS A 328 -10.56 15.87 -12.21
N LYS A 329 -11.61 15.06 -12.40
CA LYS A 329 -12.91 15.51 -12.92
C LYS A 329 -13.72 16.31 -11.91
N ILE A 330 -13.52 16.05 -10.62
CA ILE A 330 -14.19 16.73 -9.49
C ILE A 330 -13.43 18.03 -9.16
N PHE A 331 -12.12 17.91 -8.98
CA PHE A 331 -11.18 18.97 -8.58
C PHE A 331 -10.37 19.45 -9.79
N THR A 332 -11.06 19.99 -10.79
CA THR A 332 -10.50 20.32 -12.11
C THR A 332 -9.29 21.26 -12.05
N LYS A 333 -9.22 22.16 -11.07
CA LYS A 333 -8.14 23.14 -10.86
C LYS A 333 -7.04 22.66 -9.90
N THR A 334 -7.06 21.39 -9.46
CA THR A 334 -6.04 20.82 -8.56
C THR A 334 -4.98 20.04 -9.34
N ASP A 335 -3.74 20.04 -8.87
CA ASP A 335 -2.63 19.26 -9.45
C ASP A 335 -2.82 17.75 -9.28
N LEU A 336 -2.36 16.95 -10.25
CA LEU A 336 -2.57 15.51 -10.25
C LEU A 336 -1.84 14.80 -9.10
N THR A 337 -0.64 15.23 -8.70
CA THR A 337 0.13 14.60 -7.62
C THR A 337 -0.50 14.81 -6.23
N ILE A 338 -1.19 15.95 -6.07
CA ILE A 338 -2.03 16.21 -4.89
C ILE A 338 -3.22 15.24 -4.89
N LEU A 339 -3.86 15.01 -6.04
CA LEU A 339 -5.00 14.10 -6.17
C LEU A 339 -4.60 12.62 -6.04
N GLU A 340 -3.41 12.22 -6.49
CA GLU A 340 -2.81 10.92 -6.18
C GLU A 340 -2.64 10.74 -4.67
N THR A 341 -2.11 11.76 -3.99
CA THR A 341 -1.95 11.75 -2.52
C THR A 341 -3.29 11.63 -1.80
N VAL A 342 -4.32 12.35 -2.27
CA VAL A 342 -5.69 12.29 -1.72
C VAL A 342 -6.31 10.91 -1.94
N GLY A 343 -6.25 10.38 -3.17
CA GLY A 343 -6.79 9.07 -3.51
C GLY A 343 -6.10 7.92 -2.78
N ALA A 344 -4.78 7.99 -2.60
CA ALA A 344 -4.00 7.02 -1.85
C ALA A 344 -4.33 7.04 -0.35
N ILE A 345 -4.46 8.22 0.27
CA ILE A 345 -4.85 8.33 1.68
C ILE A 345 -6.30 7.84 1.88
N TYR A 346 -7.23 8.21 1.00
CA TYR A 346 -8.61 7.73 1.08
C TYR A 346 -8.67 6.21 0.95
N THR A 347 -8.04 5.64 -0.08
CA THR A 347 -8.01 4.19 -0.33
C THR A 347 -7.39 3.42 0.84
N LYS A 348 -6.30 3.94 1.44
CA LYS A 348 -5.62 3.29 2.55
C LYS A 348 -6.49 3.17 3.81
N TYR A 349 -7.32 4.17 4.11
CA TYR A 349 -8.07 4.25 5.36
C TYR A 349 -9.58 4.01 5.23
N MET A 350 -10.14 3.98 4.02
CA MET A 350 -11.60 3.87 3.82
C MET A 350 -12.20 2.62 4.46
N LYS A 351 -11.55 1.44 4.41
CA LYS A 351 -12.06 0.22 5.05
C LYS A 351 -12.02 0.29 6.58
N GLU A 352 -10.97 0.89 7.16
CA GLU A 352 -10.88 1.10 8.62
C GLU A 352 -11.91 2.14 9.11
N LEU A 353 -12.31 3.06 8.24
CA LEU A 353 -13.26 4.13 8.52
C LEU A 353 -14.72 3.79 8.13
N GLY A 354 -14.98 2.63 7.52
CA GLY A 354 -16.31 2.25 7.02
C GLY A 354 -16.81 3.17 5.90
N MET A 355 -15.88 3.70 5.10
CA MET A 355 -16.09 4.65 4.00
C MET A 355 -15.79 4.05 2.62
N ASP A 356 -15.58 2.74 2.55
CA ASP A 356 -15.23 1.96 1.37
C ASP A 356 -16.45 1.63 0.48
N THR A 357 -17.33 2.61 0.24
CA THR A 357 -18.54 2.44 -0.59
C THR A 357 -18.62 3.50 -1.68
N CYS A 358 -19.29 3.20 -2.80
CA CYS A 358 -19.56 4.19 -3.86
C CYS A 358 -20.26 5.43 -3.32
N TRP A 359 -21.23 5.21 -2.42
CA TRP A 359 -22.00 6.27 -1.77
C TRP A 359 -21.13 7.13 -0.86
N ASN A 360 -20.30 6.52 -0.01
CA ASN A 360 -19.37 7.22 0.87
C ASN A 360 -18.36 8.05 0.09
N LYS A 361 -17.81 7.53 -1.01
CA LYS A 361 -16.93 8.28 -1.93
C LYS A 361 -17.67 9.47 -2.54
N ALA A 362 -18.85 9.25 -3.12
CA ALA A 362 -19.64 10.30 -3.76
C ALA A 362 -20.01 11.43 -2.79
N HIS A 363 -20.55 11.10 -1.60
CA HIS A 363 -20.93 12.08 -0.59
C HIS A 363 -19.71 12.82 -0.01
N PHE A 364 -18.64 12.12 0.35
CA PHE A 364 -17.44 12.74 0.91
C PHE A 364 -16.82 13.77 -0.05
N PHE A 365 -16.61 13.40 -1.32
CA PHE A 365 -16.01 14.30 -2.28
C PHE A 365 -16.95 15.43 -2.74
N ALA A 366 -18.28 15.24 -2.68
CA ALA A 366 -19.23 16.33 -2.90
C ALA A 366 -19.16 17.40 -1.80
N GLN A 367 -19.06 16.99 -0.52
CA GLN A 367 -18.80 17.91 0.58
C GLN A 367 -17.45 18.63 0.40
N ALA A 368 -16.38 17.86 0.13
CA ALA A 368 -15.03 18.40 0.05
C ALA A 368 -14.82 19.45 -1.07
N VAL A 369 -15.39 19.25 -2.26
CA VAL A 369 -15.18 20.19 -3.38
C VAL A 369 -15.96 21.49 -3.23
N VAL A 370 -17.13 21.49 -2.58
CA VAL A 370 -17.84 22.74 -2.27
C VAL A 370 -17.15 23.50 -1.12
N GLU A 371 -16.64 22.78 -0.12
CA GLU A 371 -15.93 23.42 1.01
C GLU A 371 -14.54 23.96 0.66
N SER A 372 -13.80 23.32 -0.26
CA SER A 372 -12.41 23.70 -0.60
C SER A 372 -12.22 24.25 -2.03
N GLY A 373 -13.26 24.20 -2.85
CA GLY A 373 -13.26 24.61 -4.26
C GLY A 373 -12.56 23.62 -5.20
N LEU A 374 -12.65 23.88 -6.50
CA LEU A 374 -12.06 23.06 -7.58
C LEU A 374 -10.52 22.91 -7.48
N GLN A 375 -9.87 23.82 -6.76
CA GLN A 375 -8.43 23.85 -6.45
C GLN A 375 -8.06 23.16 -5.13
N MET A 376 -9.02 22.54 -4.42
CA MET A 376 -8.84 21.83 -3.14
C MET A 376 -8.08 22.65 -2.08
N LYS A 377 -8.43 23.94 -1.93
CA LYS A 377 -7.74 24.85 -1.01
C LYS A 377 -8.06 24.49 0.45
N LEU A 378 -7.05 24.08 1.20
CA LEU A 378 -7.17 23.83 2.64
C LEU A 378 -7.50 25.12 3.39
N LYS A 379 -8.49 25.05 4.29
CA LYS A 379 -8.82 26.12 5.23
C LYS A 379 -7.90 26.01 6.46
N ASN A 380 -6.94 26.92 6.61
CA ASN A 380 -6.04 26.99 7.77
C ASN A 380 -6.68 27.73 8.97
N GLY A 381 -7.86 27.27 9.34
CA GLY A 381 -8.74 27.88 10.33
C GLY A 381 -9.80 28.75 9.66
N GLU A 382 -11.00 28.74 10.23
CA GLU A 382 -11.92 29.86 10.09
C GLU A 382 -11.29 31.13 10.71
N SER A 383 -11.70 32.30 10.22
CA SER A 383 -11.35 33.60 10.81
C SER A 383 -12.52 34.11 11.62
N PHE A 384 -12.20 34.75 12.75
CA PHE A 384 -13.15 35.41 13.63
C PHE A 384 -13.23 36.93 13.41
N ASN A 385 -12.89 37.39 12.20
CA ASN A 385 -13.02 38.79 11.75
C ASN A 385 -14.49 39.23 11.47
N TRP A 386 -15.35 39.03 12.46
CA TRP A 386 -16.78 39.32 12.39
C TRP A 386 -17.10 40.78 12.68
N TYR A 387 -18.22 41.25 12.11
CA TYR A 387 -18.90 42.46 12.57
C TYR A 387 -19.64 42.17 13.89
N PHE A 388 -19.67 43.12 14.83
CA PHE A 388 -20.14 42.84 16.19
C PHE A 388 -21.59 42.34 16.26
N GLN A 389 -22.48 42.83 15.39
CA GLN A 389 -23.88 42.39 15.38
C GLN A 389 -23.99 40.97 14.82
N ASP A 390 -23.24 40.67 13.75
CA ASP A 390 -23.24 39.35 13.12
C ASP A 390 -22.74 38.26 14.10
N LEU A 391 -21.91 38.60 15.10
CA LEU A 391 -21.56 37.70 16.21
C LEU A 391 -22.77 37.36 17.10
N ILE A 392 -23.54 38.38 17.49
CA ILE A 392 -24.73 38.25 18.35
C ILE A 392 -25.79 37.42 17.60
N ASP A 393 -25.98 37.70 16.31
CA ASP A 393 -26.97 37.01 15.48
C ASP A 393 -26.59 35.54 15.23
N THR A 394 -25.29 35.23 15.11
CA THR A 394 -24.80 33.87 14.76
C THR A 394 -24.52 32.97 15.97
N PHE A 395 -23.95 33.49 17.06
CA PHE A 395 -23.36 32.66 18.13
C PHE A 395 -24.10 32.83 19.47
N GLY A 396 -24.80 31.79 19.92
CA GLY A 396 -25.68 31.87 21.10
C GLY A 396 -25.05 32.36 22.42
N LYS A 397 -23.74 32.18 22.66
CA LYS A 397 -23.07 32.76 23.85
C LYS A 397 -22.96 34.29 23.76
N PHE A 398 -22.83 34.85 22.55
CA PHE A 398 -22.83 36.30 22.30
C PHE A 398 -24.23 36.94 22.45
N GLN A 399 -25.30 36.15 22.54
CA GLN A 399 -26.67 36.63 22.80
C GLN A 399 -26.95 36.95 24.28
N THR A 400 -26.05 36.54 25.19
CA THR A 400 -26.09 36.92 26.62
C THR A 400 -25.71 38.40 26.81
N GLU A 401 -26.11 39.03 27.92
CA GLU A 401 -25.78 40.46 28.17
C GLU A 401 -24.26 40.73 28.26
N GLU A 402 -23.49 39.80 28.84
CA GLU A 402 -22.03 39.88 28.82
C GLU A 402 -21.48 39.63 27.39
N GLY A 403 -22.09 38.69 26.67
CA GLY A 403 -21.80 38.43 25.26
C GLY A 403 -21.98 39.67 24.38
N LYS A 404 -23.11 40.38 24.48
CA LYS A 404 -23.38 41.61 23.72
C LYS A 404 -22.33 42.70 23.97
N LYS A 405 -21.79 42.78 25.19
CA LYS A 405 -20.67 43.68 25.53
C LYS A 405 -19.38 43.23 24.82
N LYS A 406 -18.99 41.97 24.97
CA LYS A 406 -17.77 41.39 24.35
C LYS A 406 -17.80 41.39 22.83
N ALA A 407 -18.97 41.19 22.21
CA ALA A 407 -19.16 41.33 20.76
C ALA A 407 -18.83 42.75 20.31
N LYS A 408 -19.40 43.77 20.99
CA LYS A 408 -19.12 45.18 20.73
C LYS A 408 -17.68 45.56 21.03
N GLU A 409 -17.04 44.95 22.02
CA GLU A 409 -15.65 45.17 22.41
C GLU A 409 -14.68 44.66 21.33
N TRP A 410 -14.79 43.38 20.96
CA TRP A 410 -13.80 42.66 20.16
C TRP A 410 -14.06 42.65 18.65
N GLY A 411 -15.34 42.66 18.23
CA GLY A 411 -15.73 42.60 16.81
C GLY A 411 -15.56 43.92 16.06
N ARG A 412 -15.55 43.86 14.72
CA ARG A 412 -15.49 45.06 13.86
C ARG A 412 -16.66 45.99 14.14
N LYS A 413 -16.38 47.30 14.13
CA LYS A 413 -17.37 48.38 14.29
C LYS A 413 -18.12 48.69 12.99
N ILE A 414 -17.51 48.41 11.84
CA ILE A 414 -18.07 48.68 10.49
C ILE A 414 -18.27 47.35 9.76
N LYS A 415 -19.48 47.13 9.22
CA LYS A 415 -19.84 45.89 8.51
C LYS A 415 -19.21 45.81 7.12
N ASN A 416 -19.23 46.91 6.37
CA ASN A 416 -18.68 47.02 5.01
C ASN A 416 -17.14 47.03 5.01
N ARG A 417 -16.50 45.98 4.50
CA ARG A 417 -15.01 45.90 4.39
C ARG A 417 -14.41 46.69 3.21
N LYS A 418 -15.22 47.43 2.44
CA LYS A 418 -14.74 48.41 1.44
C LYS A 418 -14.63 49.84 1.98
N ASP A 419 -15.10 50.08 3.20
CA ASP A 419 -14.98 51.38 3.86
C ASP A 419 -13.51 51.59 4.30
N PRO A 420 -12.85 52.72 3.96
CA PRO A 420 -11.48 53.01 4.40
C PRO A 420 -11.29 53.03 5.93
N GLN A 421 -12.36 53.20 6.71
CA GLN A 421 -12.34 53.18 8.17
C GLN A 421 -12.58 51.77 8.76
N ALA A 422 -12.86 50.75 7.93
CA ALA A 422 -13.13 49.39 8.39
C ALA A 422 -11.85 48.65 8.81
N VAL A 423 -11.45 48.84 10.06
CA VAL A 423 -10.39 48.07 10.71
C VAL A 423 -10.86 46.61 10.92
N ASP A 424 -10.03 45.65 10.47
CA ASP A 424 -10.23 44.22 10.72
C ASP A 424 -9.95 43.85 12.19
N VAL A 425 -10.56 42.76 12.68
CA VAL A 425 -10.33 42.28 14.07
C VAL A 425 -8.85 41.92 14.29
N THR A 426 -8.29 42.30 15.44
CA THR A 426 -6.91 41.96 15.80
C THR A 426 -6.76 40.46 16.08
N PRO A 427 -5.58 39.84 15.87
CA PRO A 427 -5.41 38.39 16.08
C PRO A 427 -5.77 37.91 17.49
N GLU A 428 -5.53 38.72 18.53
CA GLU A 428 -5.92 38.38 19.90
C GLU A 428 -7.44 38.52 20.12
N ASN A 429 -8.10 39.50 19.48
CA ASN A 429 -9.55 39.59 19.52
C ASN A 429 -10.23 38.46 18.72
N GLU A 430 -9.68 38.02 17.58
CA GLU A 430 -10.18 36.83 16.87
C GLU A 430 -10.15 35.59 17.78
N LYS A 431 -9.04 35.40 18.50
CA LYS A 431 -8.86 34.33 19.49
C LYS A 431 -9.82 34.45 20.67
N ASN A 432 -10.01 35.65 21.24
CA ASN A 432 -10.98 35.90 22.31
C ASN A 432 -12.42 35.61 21.86
N ILE A 433 -12.78 36.01 20.64
CA ILE A 433 -14.09 35.72 20.04
C ILE A 433 -14.29 34.22 19.87
N ALA A 434 -13.30 33.49 19.35
CA ALA A 434 -13.36 32.03 19.17
C ALA A 434 -13.52 31.28 20.50
N ASN A 435 -12.73 31.65 21.51
CA ASN A 435 -12.78 31.08 22.85
C ASN A 435 -14.12 31.37 23.55
N TRP A 436 -14.76 32.51 23.29
CA TRP A 436 -16.09 32.84 23.79
C TRP A 436 -17.21 32.11 23.03
N ALA A 437 -17.15 32.07 21.69
CA ALA A 437 -18.11 31.38 20.84
C ALA A 437 -18.23 29.87 21.16
N TYR A 438 -17.11 29.23 21.48
CA TYR A 438 -17.01 27.80 21.78
C TYR A 438 -16.63 27.50 23.24
N MET A 439 -17.00 28.39 24.16
CA MET A 439 -16.75 28.24 25.60
C MET A 439 -17.43 26.97 26.15
N PRO A 440 -16.73 26.15 26.97
CA PRO A 440 -17.22 24.81 27.36
C PRO A 440 -18.42 24.83 28.33
N ASP A 441 -18.69 25.95 28.98
CA ASP A 441 -19.89 26.14 29.83
C ASP A 441 -21.19 26.26 29.01
N TYR A 442 -21.07 26.52 27.70
CA TYR A 442 -22.19 26.73 26.79
C TYR A 442 -22.47 25.50 25.93
N LYS A 443 -23.74 25.33 25.50
CA LYS A 443 -24.22 24.18 24.73
C LYS A 443 -23.34 23.84 23.51
N THR A 444 -22.75 24.86 22.86
CA THR A 444 -21.87 24.70 21.70
C THR A 444 -20.48 24.17 22.08
N GLY A 445 -19.78 24.79 23.04
CA GLY A 445 -18.47 24.31 23.47
C GLY A 445 -18.53 22.92 24.12
N LYS A 446 -19.62 22.65 24.86
CA LYS A 446 -19.89 21.35 25.48
C LYS A 446 -20.11 20.23 24.43
N SER A 447 -20.87 20.48 23.36
CA SER A 447 -21.07 19.49 22.28
C SER A 447 -19.84 19.31 21.37
N LEU A 448 -18.96 20.32 21.34
CA LEU A 448 -17.65 20.25 20.70
C LEU A 448 -16.58 19.53 21.53
N GLY A 449 -16.87 19.18 22.80
CA GLY A 449 -15.93 18.48 23.70
C GLY A 449 -14.78 19.36 24.20
N ASN A 450 -14.94 20.69 24.16
CA ASN A 450 -13.95 21.63 24.66
C ASN A 450 -13.84 21.54 26.20
N LYS A 451 -12.63 21.79 26.72
CA LYS A 451 -12.24 21.66 28.13
C LYS A 451 -11.83 23.01 28.74
N GLY A 452 -11.49 24.01 27.92
CA GLY A 452 -11.28 25.40 28.36
C GLY A 452 -10.08 26.06 27.66
N GLY A 453 -9.54 27.12 28.28
CA GLY A 453 -8.36 27.82 27.76
C GLY A 453 -8.56 28.33 26.33
N ASN A 454 -7.65 27.95 25.43
CA ASN A 454 -7.65 28.36 24.03
C ASN A 454 -8.40 27.39 23.08
N ASP A 455 -9.12 26.39 23.60
CA ASP A 455 -9.75 25.33 22.78
C ASP A 455 -10.65 25.87 21.65
N GLY A 456 -11.32 27.00 21.86
CA GLY A 456 -12.19 27.61 20.84
C GLY A 456 -11.41 28.13 19.64
N TRP A 457 -10.24 28.73 19.87
CA TRP A 457 -9.31 29.15 18.82
C TRP A 457 -8.50 27.98 18.25
N ASP A 458 -7.94 27.15 19.12
CA ASP A 458 -6.99 26.10 18.76
C ASP A 458 -7.68 24.95 18.01
N PHE A 459 -8.95 24.64 18.30
CA PHE A 459 -9.74 23.62 17.60
C PHE A 459 -10.88 24.19 16.74
N ARG A 460 -10.73 25.42 16.25
CA ARG A 460 -11.64 26.01 15.23
C ARG A 460 -11.59 25.26 13.89
N GLY A 461 -12.56 25.52 13.01
CA GLY A 461 -12.79 24.79 11.76
C GLY A 461 -11.61 24.76 10.79
N ARG A 462 -11.04 23.57 10.51
CA ARG A 462 -9.92 23.39 9.58
C ARG A 462 -10.15 22.31 8.52
N GLY A 463 -9.28 22.30 7.50
CA GLY A 463 -9.17 21.23 6.53
C GLY A 463 -10.28 21.24 5.48
N LEU A 464 -10.60 20.06 4.95
CA LEU A 464 -11.55 19.91 3.83
C LEU A 464 -13.02 19.95 4.29
N LEU A 465 -13.37 19.30 5.40
CA LEU A 465 -14.75 19.21 5.91
C LEU A 465 -14.97 20.02 7.21
N GLN A 466 -14.17 21.07 7.45
CA GLN A 466 -14.29 21.97 8.62
C GLN A 466 -14.36 21.23 9.97
N LEU A 467 -13.29 20.49 10.28
CA LEU A 467 -13.14 19.85 11.58
C LEU A 467 -13.03 20.91 12.68
N THR A 468 -14.01 20.92 13.59
CA THR A 468 -14.15 21.86 14.71
C THR A 468 -14.38 21.11 16.03
N GLY A 469 -13.85 21.65 17.13
CA GLY A 469 -14.06 21.18 18.50
C GLY A 469 -13.05 20.14 18.97
N ARG A 470 -12.54 20.30 20.19
CA ARG A 470 -11.53 19.41 20.78
C ARG A 470 -11.89 17.94 20.67
N GLY A 471 -13.15 17.55 20.94
CA GLY A 471 -13.60 16.16 20.84
C GLY A 471 -13.49 15.58 19.43
N GLY A 472 -13.72 16.41 18.40
CA GLY A 472 -13.52 16.03 17.00
C GLY A 472 -12.04 15.87 16.65
N TYR A 473 -11.17 16.77 17.11
CA TYR A 473 -9.72 16.66 16.91
C TYR A 473 -9.14 15.46 17.66
N GLU A 474 -9.54 15.22 18.92
CA GLU A 474 -9.12 14.05 19.71
C GLU A 474 -9.55 12.74 19.03
N TYR A 475 -10.78 12.65 18.49
CA TYR A 475 -11.22 11.49 17.70
C TYR A 475 -10.37 11.31 16.43
N ALA A 476 -10.19 12.37 15.64
CA ALA A 476 -9.42 12.33 14.40
C ALA A 476 -7.92 12.04 14.63
N ASN A 477 -7.37 12.41 15.79
CA ASN A 477 -5.97 12.16 16.14
C ASN A 477 -5.63 10.68 16.18
N SER A 478 -6.58 9.84 16.63
CA SER A 478 -6.42 8.37 16.65
C SER A 478 -6.10 7.76 15.27
N TYR A 479 -6.46 8.47 14.18
CA TYR A 479 -6.14 8.11 12.81
C TYR A 479 -4.92 8.87 12.28
N THR A 480 -4.79 10.18 12.52
CA THR A 480 -3.66 10.98 11.99
C THR A 480 -2.32 10.66 12.65
N LEU A 481 -2.30 10.17 13.89
CA LEU A 481 -1.10 9.61 14.52
C LEU A 481 -0.52 8.42 13.72
N LYS A 482 -1.35 7.66 13.00
CA LYS A 482 -0.93 6.56 12.11
C LYS A 482 -0.18 7.04 10.85
N ILE A 483 -0.12 8.35 10.61
CA ILE A 483 0.75 9.00 9.61
C ILE A 483 1.75 9.98 10.27
N GLY A 484 2.02 9.84 11.57
CA GLY A 484 2.99 10.66 12.31
C GLY A 484 2.56 12.12 12.52
N SER A 485 1.25 12.39 12.56
CA SER A 485 0.70 13.73 12.69
C SER A 485 -0.26 13.84 13.87
N ASP A 486 0.24 14.45 14.95
CA ASP A 486 -0.53 14.73 16.16
C ASP A 486 -1.29 16.05 16.02
N ILE A 487 -2.59 15.99 15.76
CA ILE A 487 -3.44 17.17 15.53
C ILE A 487 -4.07 17.74 16.81
N VAL A 488 -3.83 17.14 17.98
CA VAL A 488 -4.23 17.73 19.27
C VAL A 488 -3.15 18.70 19.75
N ASN A 489 -1.88 18.35 19.56
CA ASN A 489 -0.76 19.24 19.86
C ASN A 489 -0.39 20.19 18.69
N TYR A 490 -0.72 19.83 17.44
CA TYR A 490 -0.43 20.61 16.23
C TYR A 490 -1.66 20.72 15.31
N PRO A 491 -2.75 21.40 15.74
CA PRO A 491 -4.02 21.44 15.02
C PRO A 491 -3.95 22.12 13.65
N GLU A 492 -2.97 22.99 13.42
CA GLU A 492 -2.72 23.63 12.12
C GLU A 492 -2.32 22.63 11.01
N LEU A 493 -1.85 21.43 11.35
CA LEU A 493 -1.59 20.37 10.38
C LEU A 493 -2.85 20.00 9.57
N VAL A 494 -4.04 20.07 10.19
CA VAL A 494 -5.33 19.86 9.52
C VAL A 494 -5.58 20.89 8.41
N GLY A 495 -5.02 22.09 8.54
CA GLY A 495 -5.12 23.17 7.58
C GLY A 495 -3.96 23.29 6.58
N THR A 496 -2.90 22.48 6.71
CA THR A 496 -1.63 22.68 5.98
C THR A 496 -1.03 21.42 5.34
N ASP A 497 -1.31 20.21 5.84
CA ASP A 497 -0.87 18.95 5.22
C ASP A 497 -2.08 18.22 4.60
N ILE A 498 -2.10 18.05 3.29
CA ILE A 498 -3.22 17.42 2.57
C ILE A 498 -3.53 16.00 3.05
N ARG A 499 -2.53 15.24 3.51
CA ARG A 499 -2.71 13.86 4.00
C ARG A 499 -3.44 13.86 5.33
N VAL A 500 -3.11 14.84 6.19
CA VAL A 500 -3.77 15.07 7.47
C VAL A 500 -5.19 15.58 7.22
N ALA A 501 -5.36 16.57 6.34
CA ALA A 501 -6.66 17.16 6.02
C ALA A 501 -7.67 16.16 5.44
N VAL A 502 -7.24 15.23 4.58
CA VAL A 502 -8.09 14.14 4.07
C VAL A 502 -8.44 13.16 5.19
N LEU A 503 -7.44 12.65 5.91
CA LEU A 503 -7.65 11.61 6.92
C LEU A 503 -8.47 12.11 8.12
N SER A 504 -8.26 13.36 8.57
CA SER A 504 -9.05 13.98 9.63
C SER A 504 -10.49 14.24 9.19
N SER A 505 -10.70 14.60 7.92
CA SER A 505 -12.05 14.80 7.35
C SER A 505 -12.80 13.48 7.20
N MET A 506 -12.12 12.38 6.87
CA MET A 506 -12.72 11.05 6.86
C MET A 506 -13.04 10.57 8.29
N ALA A 507 -12.14 10.81 9.25
CA ALA A 507 -12.40 10.52 10.66
C ALA A 507 -13.59 11.34 11.21
N PHE A 508 -13.73 12.61 10.82
CA PHE A 508 -14.92 13.43 11.09
C PHE A 508 -16.19 12.83 10.48
N PHE A 509 -16.14 12.39 9.22
CA PHE A 509 -17.27 11.74 8.55
C PHE A 509 -17.75 10.49 9.30
N LYS A 510 -16.82 9.68 9.83
CA LYS A 510 -17.13 8.55 10.72
C LYS A 510 -17.65 9.00 12.10
N TRP A 511 -17.04 10.01 12.71
CA TRP A 511 -17.45 10.56 14.02
C TRP A 511 -18.90 11.08 14.01
N LYS A 512 -19.35 11.63 12.88
CA LYS A 512 -20.74 12.08 12.66
C LYS A 512 -21.69 10.96 12.19
N GLY A 513 -21.24 9.71 12.10
CA GLY A 513 -22.03 8.59 11.58
C GLY A 513 -22.38 8.69 10.09
N LEU A 514 -21.83 9.69 9.37
CA LEU A 514 -22.08 9.89 7.94
C LEU A 514 -21.57 8.72 7.11
N ASN A 515 -20.52 8.03 7.58
CA ASN A 515 -20.03 6.80 6.97
C ASN A 515 -21.11 5.68 6.86
N THR A 516 -22.17 5.78 7.66
CA THR A 516 -23.38 4.94 7.60
C THR A 516 -24.51 5.65 6.85
N ILE A 517 -24.84 6.90 7.23
CA ILE A 517 -26.01 7.66 6.72
C ILE A 517 -25.91 7.98 5.21
N ALA A 518 -24.69 8.19 4.68
CA ALA A 518 -24.44 8.47 3.27
C ALA A 518 -24.91 7.34 2.34
N ASN A 519 -24.97 6.11 2.84
CA ASN A 519 -25.17 4.95 1.99
C ASN A 519 -26.64 4.75 1.59
N GLY A 520 -26.86 4.50 0.30
CA GLY A 520 -28.21 4.28 -0.26
C GLY A 520 -29.09 5.53 -0.32
N THR A 521 -28.59 6.72 0.04
CA THR A 521 -29.37 7.95 -0.01
C THR A 521 -28.82 8.98 -1.00
N THR A 522 -29.72 9.57 -1.78
CA THR A 522 -29.44 10.68 -2.70
C THR A 522 -29.71 12.06 -2.08
N ASP A 523 -30.32 12.09 -0.88
CA ASP A 523 -30.67 13.29 -0.13
C ASP A 523 -29.46 13.84 0.63
N VAL A 524 -28.67 14.67 -0.04
CA VAL A 524 -27.49 15.32 0.55
C VAL A 524 -27.95 16.43 1.50
N LYS A 525 -28.97 17.21 1.11
CA LYS A 525 -29.41 18.42 1.84
C LYS A 525 -30.09 18.12 3.17
N GLY A 526 -30.94 17.10 3.23
CA GLY A 526 -31.68 16.71 4.43
C GLY A 526 -30.88 15.85 5.41
N LYS A 527 -29.98 14.98 4.91
CA LYS A 527 -29.31 13.97 5.75
C LYS A 527 -27.80 14.16 5.95
N ILE A 528 -27.10 14.74 4.98
CA ILE A 528 -25.62 14.77 4.97
C ILE A 528 -25.10 16.14 5.38
N CYS A 529 -25.52 17.21 4.68
CA CYS A 529 -25.10 18.56 4.97
C CYS A 529 -25.31 18.99 6.44
N PRO A 530 -26.45 18.72 7.11
CA PRO A 530 -26.69 19.14 8.49
C PRO A 530 -25.74 18.54 9.53
N GLN A 531 -25.06 17.44 9.21
CA GLN A 531 -24.05 16.83 10.08
C GLN A 531 -22.63 17.37 9.84
N VAL A 532 -22.40 18.02 8.70
CA VAL A 532 -21.11 18.61 8.31
C VAL A 532 -20.99 20.06 8.77
N GLY A 533 -22.03 20.88 8.59
CA GLY A 533 -22.02 22.28 8.98
C GLY A 533 -23.28 23.02 8.55
N ASN A 534 -23.40 24.29 8.96
CA ASN A 534 -24.61 25.10 8.72
C ASN A 534 -24.88 25.37 7.23
N ASN A 535 -26.15 25.61 6.91
CA ASN A 535 -26.54 26.11 5.59
C ASN A 535 -26.22 27.61 5.49
N VAL A 536 -25.53 28.02 4.43
CA VAL A 536 -25.15 29.42 4.17
C VAL A 536 -25.45 29.80 2.73
N LYS A 537 -25.93 31.03 2.52
CA LYS A 537 -26.19 31.56 1.17
C LYS A 537 -24.88 31.71 0.40
N VAL A 538 -24.88 31.28 -0.86
CA VAL A 538 -23.75 31.41 -1.80
C VAL A 538 -24.30 31.87 -3.16
N LYS A 539 -23.40 32.02 -4.14
CA LYS A 539 -23.78 32.14 -5.55
C LYS A 539 -23.52 30.82 -6.27
N ASP A 540 -24.42 30.43 -7.17
CA ASP A 540 -24.20 29.29 -8.06
C ASP A 540 -23.07 29.59 -9.07
N LYS A 541 -22.72 28.60 -9.88
CA LYS A 541 -21.73 28.72 -10.97
C LYS A 541 -22.05 29.80 -12.03
N ASN A 542 -23.28 30.34 -12.06
CA ASN A 542 -23.75 31.33 -13.02
C ASN A 542 -23.94 32.74 -12.40
N GLY A 543 -23.88 32.87 -11.06
CA GLY A 543 -24.12 34.12 -10.32
C GLY A 543 -25.52 34.26 -9.67
N ASN A 544 -26.38 33.25 -9.79
CA ASN A 544 -27.70 33.20 -9.16
C ASN A 544 -27.59 32.95 -7.65
N ASP A 545 -28.59 33.34 -6.87
CA ASP A 545 -28.64 33.00 -5.44
C ASP A 545 -28.85 31.50 -5.22
N SER A 546 -28.04 30.92 -4.33
CA SER A 546 -28.00 29.50 -3.99
C SER A 546 -27.61 29.33 -2.52
N SER A 547 -27.40 28.11 -2.06
CA SER A 547 -26.80 27.82 -0.75
C SER A 547 -25.73 26.73 -0.86
N ASN A 548 -24.82 26.64 0.12
CA ASN A 548 -23.83 25.56 0.13
C ASN A 548 -24.49 24.18 0.17
N TYR A 549 -25.72 24.03 0.67
CA TYR A 549 -26.47 22.77 0.60
C TYR A 549 -26.96 22.47 -0.83
N GLU A 550 -27.46 23.47 -1.56
CA GLU A 550 -27.81 23.33 -2.99
C GLU A 550 -26.59 22.89 -3.81
N GLU A 551 -25.47 23.62 -3.74
CA GLU A 551 -24.26 23.28 -4.50
C GLU A 551 -23.74 21.87 -4.18
N LYS A 552 -23.83 21.42 -2.92
CA LYS A 552 -23.43 20.06 -2.51
C LYS A 552 -24.33 18.98 -3.09
N GLN A 553 -25.64 19.24 -3.16
CA GLN A 553 -26.60 18.35 -3.82
C GLN A 553 -26.36 18.28 -5.33
N ASP A 554 -26.11 19.42 -5.97
CA ASP A 554 -25.91 19.48 -7.42
C ASP A 554 -24.58 18.85 -7.84
N VAL A 555 -23.50 19.07 -7.09
CA VAL A 555 -22.22 18.38 -7.28
C VAL A 555 -22.37 16.86 -7.09
N PHE A 556 -23.13 16.42 -6.08
CA PHE A 556 -23.40 15.00 -5.89
C PHE A 556 -24.17 14.42 -7.08
N THR A 557 -25.34 14.96 -7.40
CA THR A 557 -26.24 14.50 -8.47
C THR A 557 -25.57 14.54 -9.84
N ASN A 558 -24.78 15.58 -10.14
CA ASN A 558 -24.25 15.80 -11.48
C ASN A 558 -22.84 15.27 -11.72
N ILE A 559 -22.01 15.13 -10.67
CA ILE A 559 -20.58 14.79 -10.80
C ILE A 559 -20.23 13.52 -10.00
N THR A 560 -20.25 13.57 -8.66
CA THR A 560 -19.59 12.54 -7.85
C THR A 560 -20.37 11.22 -7.80
N SER A 561 -21.70 11.27 -7.87
CA SER A 561 -22.56 10.08 -8.02
C SER A 561 -22.21 9.26 -9.25
N LYS A 562 -21.96 9.94 -10.39
CA LYS A 562 -21.61 9.34 -11.67
C LYS A 562 -20.18 8.81 -11.63
N GLU A 563 -19.24 9.60 -11.11
CA GLU A 563 -17.83 9.24 -11.09
C GLU A 563 -17.49 8.06 -10.16
N PHE A 564 -18.28 7.86 -9.10
CA PHE A 564 -18.20 6.68 -8.23
C PHE A 564 -19.28 5.63 -8.52
N LEU A 565 -20.03 5.77 -9.61
CA LEU A 565 -20.97 4.78 -10.15
C LEU A 565 -22.03 4.29 -9.13
N ILE A 566 -22.68 5.22 -8.41
CA ILE A 566 -23.64 4.86 -7.35
C ILE A 566 -24.89 4.13 -7.87
N ASN A 567 -25.23 4.28 -9.14
CA ASN A 567 -26.36 3.60 -9.79
C ASN A 567 -26.12 2.09 -9.98
N THR A 568 -24.90 1.69 -10.38
CA THR A 568 -24.48 0.29 -10.52
C THR A 568 -23.94 -0.30 -9.21
N CYS A 569 -23.80 0.52 -8.17
CA CYS A 569 -23.41 0.09 -6.82
C CYS A 569 -24.25 -1.09 -6.31
N LYS A 570 -23.60 -2.03 -5.62
CA LYS A 570 -24.23 -3.18 -4.94
C LYS A 570 -24.22 -3.06 -3.40
N TRP A 571 -23.68 -1.98 -2.84
CA TRP A 571 -23.75 -1.74 -1.38
C TRP A 571 -25.20 -1.79 -0.90
N ASN A 572 -25.47 -2.61 0.13
CA ASN A 572 -26.77 -2.88 0.74
C ASN A 572 -27.93 -3.05 -0.26
N LYS A 573 -27.62 -3.44 -1.51
CA LYS A 573 -28.58 -4.24 -2.25
C LYS A 573 -28.58 -5.57 -1.53
N ASN A 574 -29.65 -5.81 -0.76
CA ASN A 574 -30.17 -7.16 -0.59
C ASN A 574 -30.64 -7.66 -1.97
N ILE A 575 -29.67 -7.90 -2.85
CA ILE A 575 -29.62 -9.18 -3.52
C ILE A 575 -29.56 -10.16 -2.34
N SER A 576 -30.70 -10.77 -1.97
CA SER A 576 -30.63 -12.04 -1.25
C SER A 576 -29.67 -12.87 -2.07
N ARG A 577 -28.55 -13.33 -1.48
CA ARG A 577 -27.48 -13.96 -2.26
C ARG A 577 -28.11 -15.17 -2.97
N LYS A 578 -28.44 -14.99 -4.25
CA LYS A 578 -29.08 -16.02 -5.07
C LYS A 578 -28.07 -17.10 -5.45
N TRP A 579 -26.78 -16.79 -5.30
CA TRP A 579 -25.73 -17.76 -5.23
C TRP A 579 -24.73 -17.46 -4.09
N HIS A 580 -24.11 -18.51 -3.58
CA HIS A 580 -22.87 -18.50 -2.82
C HIS A 580 -21.98 -19.64 -3.34
N GLU A 581 -20.66 -19.48 -3.32
CA GLU A 581 -19.79 -20.59 -3.68
C GLU A 581 -19.82 -21.69 -2.59
N PRO A 582 -19.61 -22.98 -2.93
CA PRO A 582 -19.70 -24.07 -1.96
C PRO A 582 -18.68 -23.97 -0.80
N VAL A 583 -17.59 -23.24 -0.99
CA VAL A 583 -16.49 -22.97 -0.03
C VAL A 583 -15.97 -21.54 -0.20
N ASP A 584 -15.30 -20.95 0.81
CA ASP A 584 -14.86 -19.53 0.78
C ASP A 584 -13.80 -19.18 -0.29
N ASN A 585 -13.03 -20.15 -0.79
CA ASN A 585 -11.97 -19.92 -1.78
C ASN A 585 -11.84 -21.10 -2.77
N PRO A 586 -12.79 -21.30 -3.70
CA PRO A 586 -12.84 -22.50 -4.53
C PRO A 586 -11.64 -22.60 -5.48
N MET A 587 -10.97 -23.75 -5.50
CA MET A 587 -9.92 -24.09 -6.43
C MET A 587 -9.87 -25.61 -6.64
N SER A 588 -9.49 -26.08 -7.82
CA SER A 588 -9.35 -27.52 -8.05
C SER A 588 -8.17 -28.09 -7.25
N THR A 589 -8.29 -29.32 -6.75
CA THR A 589 -7.10 -30.06 -6.31
C THR A 589 -6.11 -30.23 -7.47
N LEU A 590 -4.82 -30.12 -7.16
CA LEU A 590 -3.70 -30.36 -8.08
C LEU A 590 -2.98 -31.68 -7.79
N TYR A 591 -3.51 -32.48 -6.85
CA TYR A 591 -2.96 -33.74 -6.38
C TYR A 591 -4.05 -34.82 -6.34
N THR A 592 -3.68 -36.05 -6.69
CA THR A 592 -4.58 -37.21 -6.52
C THR A 592 -4.66 -37.66 -5.06
N GLN A 593 -5.61 -38.53 -4.71
CA GLN A 593 -5.70 -39.17 -3.39
C GLN A 593 -4.39 -39.88 -2.94
N SER A 594 -3.55 -40.32 -3.88
CA SER A 594 -2.24 -40.94 -3.60
C SER A 594 -1.08 -39.93 -3.52
N GLY A 595 -1.31 -38.65 -3.78
CA GLY A 595 -0.31 -37.59 -3.73
C GLY A 595 0.46 -37.36 -5.03
N ASN A 596 -0.03 -37.89 -6.16
CA ASN A 596 0.57 -37.61 -7.46
C ASN A 596 0.13 -36.22 -7.94
N GLY A 597 1.09 -35.31 -8.15
CA GLY A 597 0.87 -33.98 -8.72
C GLY A 597 1.33 -33.86 -10.17
N GLY A 598 1.56 -32.61 -10.63
CA GLY A 598 1.90 -32.31 -12.03
C GLY A 598 0.69 -32.45 -12.95
N LYS A 599 0.91 -32.54 -14.28
CA LYS A 599 -0.16 -32.53 -15.29
C LYS A 599 -1.35 -33.44 -14.96
N SER A 600 -1.08 -34.67 -14.52
CA SER A 600 -2.12 -35.64 -14.16
C SER A 600 -2.97 -35.19 -12.98
N GLY A 601 -2.37 -34.51 -11.99
CA GLY A 601 -3.08 -33.93 -10.85
C GLY A 601 -3.89 -32.68 -11.21
N GLU A 602 -3.44 -31.86 -12.17
CA GLU A 602 -4.12 -30.63 -12.59
C GLU A 602 -5.56 -30.85 -13.11
N HIS A 603 -5.79 -31.99 -13.79
CA HIS A 603 -7.11 -32.35 -14.33
C HIS A 603 -7.87 -33.40 -13.50
N TRP A 604 -7.19 -34.13 -12.59
CA TRP A 604 -7.76 -35.29 -11.85
C TRP A 604 -9.05 -34.95 -11.06
N GLY A 605 -9.14 -33.71 -10.58
CA GLY A 605 -10.28 -33.20 -9.81
C GLY A 605 -11.39 -32.55 -10.63
N LEU A 606 -11.31 -32.55 -11.97
CA LEU A 606 -12.30 -31.93 -12.86
C LEU A 606 -13.31 -32.95 -13.39
N PHE A 607 -14.48 -32.50 -13.85
CA PHE A 607 -15.59 -33.37 -14.26
C PHE A 607 -15.35 -34.04 -15.63
N GLY A 608 -15.56 -35.36 -15.73
CA GLY A 608 -15.56 -36.08 -17.01
C GLY A 608 -14.77 -37.39 -16.97
N ASN A 609 -14.07 -37.70 -18.06
CA ASN A 609 -13.19 -38.88 -18.19
C ASN A 609 -11.74 -38.56 -17.74
N THR A 610 -11.60 -37.68 -16.75
CA THR A 610 -10.34 -37.00 -16.35
C THR A 610 -9.39 -37.86 -15.51
N ARG A 611 -9.74 -39.12 -15.25
CA ARG A 611 -8.96 -40.07 -14.45
C ARG A 611 -8.61 -41.26 -15.32
N ASN A 612 -7.37 -41.75 -15.27
CA ASN A 612 -6.91 -42.81 -16.16
C ASN A 612 -7.72 -44.10 -15.94
N GLY A 613 -8.56 -44.47 -16.91
CA GLY A 613 -9.48 -45.62 -16.83
C GLY A 613 -10.72 -45.43 -15.96
N SER A 614 -11.04 -44.21 -15.51
CA SER A 614 -12.19 -43.95 -14.64
C SER A 614 -12.86 -42.59 -14.92
N VAL A 615 -14.12 -42.45 -14.54
CA VAL A 615 -14.83 -41.16 -14.62
C VAL A 615 -14.71 -40.39 -13.30
N HIS A 616 -14.93 -39.09 -13.39
CA HIS A 616 -15.09 -38.22 -12.24
C HIS A 616 -16.41 -37.45 -12.33
N GLN A 617 -17.28 -37.71 -11.34
CA GLN A 617 -18.68 -37.30 -11.30
C GLN A 617 -18.91 -35.84 -10.89
N GLY A 618 -17.88 -35.13 -10.43
CA GLY A 618 -18.03 -33.80 -9.82
C GLY A 618 -16.82 -32.90 -10.03
N LEU A 619 -16.64 -31.97 -9.09
CA LEU A 619 -15.51 -31.06 -9.01
C LEU A 619 -14.91 -31.16 -7.60
N ASP A 620 -13.62 -31.51 -7.53
CA ASP A 620 -12.88 -31.67 -6.27
C ASP A 620 -12.26 -30.32 -5.88
N LEU A 621 -12.95 -29.62 -4.98
CA LEU A 621 -12.54 -28.31 -4.49
C LEU A 621 -11.61 -28.47 -3.30
N PHE A 622 -10.32 -28.17 -3.47
CA PHE A 622 -9.33 -28.25 -2.41
C PHE A 622 -9.73 -27.34 -1.23
N VAL A 623 -9.71 -27.91 -0.02
CA VAL A 623 -9.95 -27.22 1.25
C VAL A 623 -9.16 -27.86 2.38
N GLU A 624 -8.79 -27.06 3.37
CA GLU A 624 -8.28 -27.58 4.64
C GLU A 624 -9.43 -28.21 5.46
N LEU A 625 -9.09 -29.17 6.32
CA LEU A 625 -10.08 -29.92 7.11
C LEU A 625 -10.82 -29.02 8.09
N GLY A 626 -12.13 -29.25 8.27
CA GLY A 626 -12.99 -28.42 9.12
C GLY A 626 -13.46 -27.10 8.47
N SER A 627 -13.03 -26.79 7.23
CA SER A 627 -13.49 -25.61 6.48
C SER A 627 -15.01 -25.61 6.30
N ASN A 628 -15.63 -24.42 6.31
CA ASN A 628 -17.06 -24.27 6.11
C ASN A 628 -17.49 -24.71 4.71
N VAL A 629 -18.60 -25.46 4.64
CA VAL A 629 -19.30 -25.82 3.40
C VAL A 629 -20.67 -25.14 3.39
N TYR A 630 -21.02 -24.49 2.29
CA TYR A 630 -22.18 -23.62 2.17
C TYR A 630 -23.23 -24.16 1.18
N SER A 631 -24.51 -23.92 1.44
CA SER A 631 -25.54 -24.09 0.41
C SER A 631 -25.30 -23.09 -0.71
N CYS A 632 -25.23 -23.54 -1.96
CA CYS A 632 -24.87 -22.65 -3.07
C CYS A 632 -26.04 -21.81 -3.56
N VAL A 633 -27.28 -22.22 -3.29
CA VAL A 633 -28.53 -21.57 -3.72
C VAL A 633 -29.60 -21.81 -2.65
N GLU A 634 -30.77 -21.18 -2.80
CA GLU A 634 -31.95 -21.51 -2.01
C GLU A 634 -32.47 -22.92 -2.35
N GLY A 635 -32.72 -23.73 -1.31
CA GLY A 635 -33.13 -25.12 -1.47
C GLY A 635 -33.62 -25.79 -0.20
N GLU A 636 -33.90 -27.09 -0.31
CA GLU A 636 -34.31 -27.96 0.79
C GLU A 636 -33.32 -29.13 0.93
N VAL A 637 -32.94 -29.45 2.18
CA VAL A 637 -32.05 -30.58 2.50
C VAL A 637 -32.78 -31.90 2.26
N TYR A 638 -32.62 -32.47 1.06
CA TYR A 638 -33.37 -33.62 0.59
C TYR A 638 -32.87 -34.95 1.19
N LYS A 639 -31.55 -35.11 1.31
CA LYS A 639 -30.89 -36.28 1.91
C LYS A 639 -29.70 -35.84 2.76
N ILE A 640 -29.46 -36.60 3.83
CA ILE A 640 -28.20 -36.64 4.58
C ILE A 640 -27.92 -38.13 4.77
N GLU A 641 -26.90 -38.65 4.09
CA GLU A 641 -26.64 -40.08 4.01
C GLU A 641 -25.13 -40.36 4.20
N THR A 642 -24.75 -41.63 4.10
CA THR A 642 -23.34 -42.02 4.07
C THR A 642 -23.18 -43.10 3.01
N HIS A 643 -22.29 -42.89 2.06
CA HIS A 643 -22.05 -43.81 0.95
C HIS A 643 -20.58 -44.25 0.93
N SER A 644 -20.33 -45.47 0.47
CA SER A 644 -18.95 -45.93 0.20
C SER A 644 -18.28 -45.00 -0.81
N GLY A 645 -16.99 -44.71 -0.61
CA GLY A 645 -16.20 -43.79 -1.43
C GLY A 645 -16.47 -42.30 -1.22
N TYR A 646 -17.71 -41.88 -0.93
CA TYR A 646 -18.09 -40.47 -0.73
C TYR A 646 -18.15 -40.03 0.74
N GLY A 647 -18.28 -40.97 1.68
CA GLY A 647 -18.40 -40.67 3.10
C GLY A 647 -19.75 -40.08 3.47
N LYS A 648 -19.75 -39.18 4.46
CA LYS A 648 -20.95 -38.45 4.89
C LYS A 648 -21.31 -37.40 3.84
N THR A 649 -22.58 -37.34 3.45
CA THR A 649 -23.05 -36.47 2.36
C THR A 649 -24.24 -35.62 2.75
N VAL A 650 -24.42 -34.52 2.02
CA VAL A 650 -25.64 -33.69 2.03
C VAL A 650 -26.09 -33.50 0.58
N THR A 651 -27.38 -33.72 0.33
CA THR A 651 -28.01 -33.41 -0.97
C THR A 651 -29.04 -32.31 -0.77
N ILE A 652 -28.83 -31.16 -1.39
CA ILE A 652 -29.79 -30.06 -1.44
C ILE A 652 -30.60 -30.17 -2.74
N LYS A 653 -31.94 -30.23 -2.65
CA LYS A 653 -32.82 -30.01 -3.79
C LYS A 653 -33.00 -28.50 -3.98
N VAL A 654 -32.67 -27.99 -5.15
CA VAL A 654 -32.81 -26.57 -5.49
C VAL A 654 -34.30 -26.19 -5.56
N THR A 655 -34.71 -25.18 -4.78
CA THR A 655 -36.05 -24.59 -4.88
C THR A 655 -36.05 -23.40 -5.82
N ASP A 656 -35.03 -22.54 -5.73
CA ASP A 656 -34.85 -21.41 -6.65
C ASP A 656 -34.07 -21.84 -7.91
N LYS A 657 -34.79 -22.47 -8.84
CA LYS A 657 -34.24 -22.88 -10.14
C LYS A 657 -33.85 -21.67 -11.01
N GLU A 658 -34.48 -20.50 -10.82
CA GLU A 658 -34.16 -19.30 -11.60
C GLU A 658 -32.77 -18.77 -11.21
N ALA A 659 -32.51 -18.63 -9.91
CA ALA A 659 -31.19 -18.30 -9.37
C ALA A 659 -30.10 -19.27 -9.83
N PHE A 660 -30.40 -20.57 -9.80
CA PHE A 660 -29.47 -21.61 -10.26
C PHE A 660 -29.10 -21.44 -11.75
N TYR A 661 -30.08 -21.21 -12.64
CA TYR A 661 -29.78 -21.03 -14.06
C TYR A 661 -29.16 -19.66 -14.37
N ASN A 662 -29.61 -18.59 -13.72
CA ASN A 662 -29.02 -17.25 -13.85
C ASN A 662 -27.57 -17.18 -13.33
N ARG A 663 -27.14 -18.13 -12.48
CA ARG A 663 -25.74 -18.24 -12.04
C ARG A 663 -24.79 -18.73 -13.15
N ARG A 664 -25.30 -19.48 -14.14
CA ARG A 664 -24.49 -20.24 -15.08
C ARG A 664 -23.51 -19.33 -15.84
N ARG A 665 -22.22 -19.52 -15.59
CA ARG A 665 -21.13 -18.71 -16.17
C ARG A 665 -20.73 -19.19 -17.56
N GLU A 666 -20.11 -18.28 -18.31
CA GLU A 666 -19.22 -18.62 -19.42
C GLU A 666 -17.97 -19.28 -18.83
N TYR A 667 -17.99 -20.61 -18.75
CA TYR A 667 -16.84 -21.45 -18.42
C TYR A 667 -16.39 -22.15 -19.69
N LYS A 668 -15.09 -22.09 -19.98
CA LYS A 668 -14.45 -22.89 -21.02
C LYS A 668 -13.77 -24.06 -20.31
N ILE A 669 -14.10 -25.28 -20.72
CA ILE A 669 -13.39 -26.49 -20.27
C ILE A 669 -11.89 -26.33 -20.48
N LEU A 670 -11.12 -26.65 -19.45
CA LEU A 670 -9.69 -26.38 -19.32
C LEU A 670 -8.86 -27.53 -19.93
N TYR A 671 -9.30 -28.77 -19.73
CA TYR A 671 -8.56 -29.99 -20.08
C TYR A 671 -9.40 -30.95 -20.94
N SER A 672 -9.84 -30.47 -22.11
CA SER A 672 -10.73 -31.22 -23.01
C SER A 672 -10.05 -32.41 -23.71
N VAL A 673 -8.71 -32.39 -23.84
CA VAL A 673 -7.93 -33.50 -24.43
C VAL A 673 -7.77 -34.63 -23.41
N GLU A 674 -7.61 -34.26 -22.13
CA GLU A 674 -7.48 -35.14 -20.98
C GLU A 674 -8.85 -35.63 -20.45
N GLY A 675 -9.94 -35.33 -21.17
CA GLY A 675 -11.26 -35.93 -20.95
C GLY A 675 -12.27 -35.09 -20.16
N GLU A 676 -12.01 -33.81 -19.88
CA GLU A 676 -13.01 -32.94 -19.24
C GLU A 676 -14.26 -32.77 -20.13
N LYS A 677 -15.44 -32.92 -19.54
CA LYS A 677 -16.73 -32.90 -20.24
C LYS A 677 -17.59 -31.71 -19.82
N ILE A 678 -18.57 -31.35 -20.66
CA ILE A 678 -19.58 -30.33 -20.35
C ILE A 678 -20.70 -30.91 -19.46
N GLN A 679 -21.15 -32.11 -19.80
CA GLN A 679 -22.17 -32.88 -19.10
C GLN A 679 -22.07 -34.36 -19.48
N GLY A 680 -22.77 -35.22 -18.75
CA GLY A 680 -23.05 -36.59 -19.19
C GLY A 680 -24.37 -36.71 -19.94
N GLU A 681 -24.74 -37.95 -20.25
CA GLU A 681 -25.99 -38.28 -20.90
C GLU A 681 -27.19 -38.06 -19.97
N TYR A 682 -28.36 -37.81 -20.54
CA TYR A 682 -29.64 -37.62 -19.83
C TYR A 682 -29.71 -36.45 -18.83
N PHE A 683 -28.70 -35.57 -18.75
CA PHE A 683 -28.81 -34.31 -18.00
C PHE A 683 -29.84 -33.38 -18.68
N ASP A 684 -30.99 -33.20 -18.03
CA ASP A 684 -32.10 -32.38 -18.51
C ASP A 684 -32.46 -31.25 -17.53
N LYS A 685 -32.24 -30.01 -17.97
CA LYS A 685 -32.53 -28.78 -17.21
C LYS A 685 -34.00 -28.58 -16.83
N ASN A 686 -34.93 -29.32 -17.43
CA ASN A 686 -36.36 -29.18 -17.14
C ASN A 686 -36.78 -29.99 -15.89
N GLN A 687 -35.93 -30.91 -15.42
CA GLN A 687 -36.15 -31.72 -14.23
C GLN A 687 -35.88 -30.94 -12.93
N ASP A 688 -35.83 -31.63 -11.79
CA ASP A 688 -35.28 -31.07 -10.56
C ASP A 688 -33.76 -30.95 -10.64
N ILE A 689 -33.17 -30.05 -9.86
CA ILE A 689 -31.72 -29.92 -9.72
C ILE A 689 -31.35 -30.23 -8.28
N PHE A 690 -30.30 -31.02 -8.12
CA PHE A 690 -29.74 -31.41 -6.84
C PHE A 690 -28.27 -31.03 -6.79
N LEU A 691 -27.86 -30.45 -5.67
CA LEU A 691 -26.47 -30.14 -5.34
C LEU A 691 -26.00 -31.14 -4.27
N PHE A 692 -24.89 -31.82 -4.52
CA PHE A 692 -24.41 -32.91 -3.68
C PHE A 692 -23.02 -32.59 -3.14
N TYR A 693 -22.85 -32.74 -1.83
CA TYR A 693 -21.66 -32.36 -1.07
C TYR A 693 -21.15 -33.60 -0.33
N ALA A 694 -19.88 -33.97 -0.53
CA ALA A 694 -19.30 -35.21 -0.01
C ALA A 694 -17.97 -35.01 0.75
N HIS A 695 -17.42 -36.09 1.30
CA HIS A 695 -16.27 -36.11 2.22
C HIS A 695 -16.46 -35.25 3.49
N LEU A 696 -17.70 -35.11 3.96
CA LEU A 696 -18.01 -34.20 5.06
C LEU A 696 -17.57 -34.78 6.41
N ARG A 697 -17.01 -33.94 7.28
CA ARG A 697 -16.65 -34.27 8.67
C ARG A 697 -17.89 -34.26 9.56
N LYS A 698 -18.64 -33.17 9.48
CA LYS A 698 -19.79 -32.85 10.33
C LYS A 698 -20.85 -32.11 9.52
N VAL A 699 -22.08 -32.60 9.55
CA VAL A 699 -23.25 -31.92 8.98
C VAL A 699 -23.88 -31.02 10.04
N LEU A 700 -24.40 -29.85 9.65
CA LEU A 700 -24.95 -28.81 10.53
C LEU A 700 -26.44 -28.50 10.25
N VAL A 701 -27.07 -29.29 9.40
CA VAL A 701 -28.48 -29.17 8.97
C VAL A 701 -29.20 -30.51 9.12
N THR A 702 -30.53 -30.49 9.06
CA THR A 702 -31.38 -31.69 9.12
C THR A 702 -32.16 -31.90 7.82
N LYS A 703 -32.61 -33.14 7.55
CA LYS A 703 -33.45 -33.44 6.39
C LYS A 703 -34.78 -32.66 6.47
N GLY A 704 -35.23 -32.12 5.33
CA GLY A 704 -36.40 -31.24 5.23
C GLY A 704 -36.15 -29.79 5.64
N GLN A 705 -34.94 -29.44 6.09
CA GLN A 705 -34.60 -28.06 6.40
C GLN A 705 -34.48 -27.22 5.12
N LYS A 706 -35.17 -26.08 5.08
CA LYS A 706 -34.92 -25.04 4.07
C LYS A 706 -33.63 -24.30 4.36
N VAL A 707 -32.85 -24.02 3.32
CA VAL A 707 -31.55 -23.34 3.38
C VAL A 707 -31.49 -22.23 2.33
N GLU A 708 -30.99 -21.07 2.73
CA GLU A 708 -30.66 -19.94 1.84
C GLU A 708 -29.21 -20.06 1.36
N ALA A 709 -28.84 -19.41 0.25
CA ALA A 709 -27.45 -19.47 -0.21
C ALA A 709 -26.49 -18.78 0.78
N GLY A 710 -25.34 -19.39 1.02
CA GLY A 710 -24.39 -18.94 2.05
C GLY A 710 -24.77 -19.36 3.47
N LYS A 711 -25.85 -20.12 3.66
CA LYS A 711 -26.05 -20.90 4.89
C LYS A 711 -24.95 -21.96 4.98
N ILE A 712 -24.19 -21.96 6.09
CA ILE A 712 -23.26 -23.07 6.39
C ILE A 712 -24.10 -24.34 6.62
N ILE A 713 -23.82 -25.40 5.86
CA ILE A 713 -24.52 -26.68 5.91
C ILE A 713 -23.66 -27.81 6.50
N ALA A 714 -22.33 -27.71 6.40
CA ALA A 714 -21.40 -28.73 6.89
C ALA A 714 -19.99 -28.17 7.11
N HIS A 715 -19.10 -29.02 7.63
CA HIS A 715 -17.64 -28.84 7.60
C HIS A 715 -16.98 -29.93 6.74
N SER A 716 -15.93 -29.56 6.00
CA SER A 716 -15.09 -30.49 5.23
C SER A 716 -14.35 -31.49 6.13
N GLY A 717 -14.04 -32.67 5.57
CA GLY A 717 -13.31 -33.76 6.20
C GLY A 717 -12.66 -34.66 5.14
N VAL A 718 -12.43 -35.93 5.48
CA VAL A 718 -12.00 -36.97 4.52
C VAL A 718 -12.79 -38.27 4.66
N SER A 719 -14.04 -38.17 5.15
CA SER A 719 -14.88 -39.35 5.38
C SER A 719 -15.13 -40.15 4.08
N GLY A 720 -15.23 -41.47 4.21
CA GLY A 720 -15.41 -42.41 3.10
C GLY A 720 -14.15 -42.76 2.30
N VAL A 721 -12.99 -42.18 2.65
CA VAL A 721 -11.69 -42.55 2.10
C VAL A 721 -10.89 -43.28 3.18
N ASP A 722 -11.28 -44.52 3.48
CA ASP A 722 -10.79 -45.27 4.65
C ASP A 722 -9.27 -45.52 4.65
N SER A 723 -8.65 -45.58 3.46
CA SER A 723 -7.19 -45.67 3.33
C SER A 723 -6.45 -44.34 3.54
N GLY A 724 -7.18 -43.24 3.72
CA GLY A 724 -6.71 -41.85 3.75
C GLY A 724 -6.44 -41.23 2.38
N THR A 725 -6.26 -39.91 2.36
CA THR A 725 -5.96 -39.12 1.16
C THR A 725 -4.82 -38.12 1.39
N CYS A 726 -3.93 -37.99 0.40
CA CYS A 726 -2.92 -36.92 0.33
C CYS A 726 -3.52 -35.59 -0.19
N ALA A 727 -4.76 -35.61 -0.70
CA ALA A 727 -5.44 -34.47 -1.27
C ALA A 727 -6.85 -34.31 -0.66
N PRO A 728 -6.99 -33.62 0.49
CA PRO A 728 -8.29 -33.25 1.05
C PRO A 728 -9.04 -32.26 0.16
N HIS A 729 -10.34 -32.51 -0.04
CA HIS A 729 -11.20 -31.68 -0.88
C HIS A 729 -12.67 -31.85 -0.48
N LEU A 730 -13.48 -30.84 -0.76
CA LEU A 730 -14.93 -30.99 -0.90
C LEU A 730 -15.18 -31.55 -2.31
N HIS A 731 -15.71 -32.77 -2.39
CA HIS A 731 -16.25 -33.27 -3.64
C HIS A 731 -17.68 -32.74 -3.85
N PHE A 732 -17.94 -32.11 -4.99
CA PHE A 732 -19.20 -31.42 -5.30
C PHE A 732 -19.77 -31.87 -6.66
N GLU A 733 -21.01 -32.37 -6.68
CA GLU A 733 -21.73 -32.75 -7.92
C GLU A 733 -23.00 -31.92 -8.15
N ILE A 734 -23.44 -31.85 -9.41
CA ILE A 734 -24.73 -31.29 -9.83
C ILE A 734 -25.44 -32.31 -10.72
N PHE A 735 -26.63 -32.78 -10.33
CA PHE A 735 -27.41 -33.75 -11.09
C PHE A 735 -28.92 -33.49 -11.11
N THR A 736 -29.62 -34.08 -12.09
CA THR A 736 -31.06 -33.84 -12.33
C THR A 736 -32.00 -34.87 -11.71
N THR A 737 -31.46 -35.97 -11.19
CA THR A 737 -32.23 -37.01 -10.49
C THR A 737 -31.46 -37.51 -9.27
N VAL A 738 -32.15 -37.72 -8.16
CA VAL A 738 -31.48 -38.17 -6.92
C VAL A 738 -30.96 -39.61 -7.01
N TYR A 739 -31.41 -40.39 -7.99
CA TYR A 739 -30.89 -41.72 -8.29
C TYR A 739 -29.54 -41.70 -9.02
N ALA A 740 -29.02 -40.52 -9.38
CA ALA A 740 -27.77 -40.40 -10.13
C ALA A 740 -26.54 -40.93 -9.36
N VAL A 741 -26.54 -40.97 -8.02
CA VAL A 741 -25.42 -41.49 -7.22
C VAL A 741 -25.15 -42.96 -7.59
N GLY A 742 -23.97 -43.23 -8.16
CA GLY A 742 -23.58 -44.53 -8.72
C GLY A 742 -23.74 -44.68 -10.24
N MET A 743 -24.48 -43.79 -10.93
CA MET A 743 -24.72 -43.86 -12.39
C MET A 743 -23.61 -43.21 -13.25
N GLY A 744 -22.36 -43.20 -12.79
CA GLY A 744 -21.23 -42.59 -13.51
C GLY A 744 -21.47 -41.11 -13.83
N LEU A 745 -21.34 -40.71 -15.10
CA LEU A 745 -21.59 -39.33 -15.52
C LEU A 745 -23.07 -39.03 -15.84
N ASN A 746 -23.94 -40.03 -15.86
CA ASN A 746 -25.32 -39.84 -16.30
C ASN A 746 -26.09 -38.93 -15.35
N TYR A 747 -27.01 -38.14 -15.93
CA TYR A 747 -27.81 -37.11 -15.28
C TYR A 747 -27.01 -35.97 -14.63
N ARG A 748 -25.72 -35.76 -14.96
CA ARG A 748 -24.85 -34.72 -14.39
C ARG A 748 -24.38 -33.67 -15.38
N CYS A 749 -24.12 -32.46 -14.89
CA CYS A 749 -23.34 -31.44 -15.60
C CYS A 749 -22.06 -31.06 -14.85
N ASN A 750 -21.07 -30.53 -15.57
CA ASN A 750 -19.81 -30.07 -15.00
C ASN A 750 -20.05 -28.88 -14.05
N PRO A 751 -19.72 -28.98 -12.75
CA PRO A 751 -19.95 -27.89 -11.80
C PRO A 751 -19.21 -26.59 -12.11
N GLY A 752 -18.14 -26.63 -12.92
CA GLY A 752 -17.40 -25.45 -13.37
C GLY A 752 -18.24 -24.42 -14.15
N PHE A 753 -19.37 -24.83 -14.71
CA PHE A 753 -20.35 -23.90 -15.31
C PHE A 753 -21.17 -23.10 -14.29
N TYR A 754 -21.08 -23.39 -13.00
CA TYR A 754 -21.80 -22.69 -11.93
C TYR A 754 -20.88 -22.20 -10.81
N VAL A 755 -19.84 -22.98 -10.47
CA VAL A 755 -18.83 -22.63 -9.46
C VAL A 755 -17.75 -21.72 -10.05
N HIS A 756 -17.36 -20.68 -9.32
CA HIS A 756 -16.17 -19.89 -9.63
C HIS A 756 -14.95 -20.46 -8.90
N PHE A 757 -14.35 -21.48 -9.48
CA PHE A 757 -13.11 -22.08 -8.99
C PHE A 757 -11.90 -21.62 -9.82
N LYS A 758 -10.72 -21.59 -9.18
CA LYS A 758 -9.42 -21.41 -9.83
C LYS A 758 -8.87 -22.74 -10.33
N GLY A 759 -8.64 -22.85 -11.63
CA GLY A 759 -7.91 -23.95 -12.25
C GLY A 759 -6.39 -23.87 -11.98
N ALA A 760 -5.64 -24.88 -12.43
CA ALA A 760 -4.21 -25.00 -12.15
C ALA A 760 -3.36 -23.82 -12.61
N SER A 761 -3.73 -23.14 -13.70
CA SER A 761 -3.06 -21.92 -14.18
C SER A 761 -3.33 -20.68 -13.30
N GLU A 762 -4.51 -20.61 -12.68
CA GLU A 762 -5.02 -19.45 -11.95
C GLU A 762 -4.64 -19.47 -10.45
N GLN A 763 -4.32 -20.65 -9.91
CA GLN A 763 -3.89 -20.81 -8.52
C GLN A 763 -2.51 -20.19 -8.27
N SER A 764 -2.41 -19.38 -7.21
CA SER A 764 -1.18 -18.70 -6.83
C SER A 764 -0.12 -19.66 -6.31
N LYS A 765 1.16 -19.23 -6.31
CA LYS A 765 2.25 -20.04 -5.76
C LYS A 765 1.98 -20.47 -4.30
N GLN A 766 1.39 -19.62 -3.47
CA GLN A 766 1.11 -19.94 -2.07
C GLN A 766 0.05 -21.04 -1.91
N GLU A 767 -0.95 -21.08 -2.80
CA GLU A 767 -1.99 -22.13 -2.82
C GLU A 767 -1.41 -23.46 -3.32
N LYS A 768 -0.53 -23.42 -4.33
CA LYS A 768 0.22 -24.57 -4.82
C LYS A 768 1.19 -25.14 -3.78
N ASP A 769 1.95 -24.27 -3.11
CA ASP A 769 2.87 -24.65 -2.03
C ASP A 769 2.10 -25.26 -0.83
N LEU A 770 0.88 -24.78 -0.53
CA LEU A 770 0.01 -25.35 0.52
C LEU A 770 -0.50 -26.75 0.16
N GLN A 771 -1.06 -26.93 -1.04
CA GLN A 771 -1.51 -28.25 -1.51
C GLN A 771 -0.35 -29.24 -1.56
N LYS A 772 0.80 -28.81 -2.08
CA LYS A 772 2.03 -29.59 -2.08
C LYS A 772 2.42 -30.04 -0.67
N LYS A 773 2.49 -29.10 0.28
CA LYS A 773 2.82 -29.39 1.70
C LYS A 773 1.84 -30.36 2.35
N ILE A 774 0.56 -30.33 1.98
CA ILE A 774 -0.44 -31.29 2.47
C ILE A 774 -0.21 -32.67 1.86
N SER A 775 0.02 -32.75 0.55
CA SER A 775 0.36 -34.02 -0.12
C SER A 775 1.67 -34.64 0.38
N GLU A 776 2.66 -33.82 0.75
CA GLU A 776 3.95 -34.27 1.30
C GLU A 776 3.86 -34.75 2.76
N LYS A 777 2.77 -34.50 3.49
CA LYS A 777 2.50 -35.15 4.79
C LYS A 777 2.12 -36.62 4.65
N GLY A 778 1.81 -37.10 3.44
CA GLY A 778 1.19 -38.39 3.21
C GLY A 778 -0.33 -38.36 3.42
N LYS A 779 -0.92 -39.53 3.65
CA LYS A 779 -2.37 -39.69 3.69
C LYS A 779 -2.96 -39.32 5.06
N THR A 780 -3.86 -38.34 5.10
CA THR A 780 -4.67 -38.07 6.30
C THR A 780 -5.85 -39.04 6.38
N ILE A 781 -6.14 -39.55 7.60
CA ILE A 781 -7.26 -40.45 7.92
C ILE A 781 -8.04 -39.83 9.08
N GLU A 782 -9.36 -39.66 8.94
CA GLU A 782 -10.20 -39.05 9.97
C GLU A 782 -10.75 -40.11 10.94
N ILE A 783 -10.17 -40.25 12.14
CA ILE A 783 -10.58 -41.24 13.16
C ILE A 783 -11.42 -40.55 14.24
N ASN A 784 -12.65 -40.99 14.44
CA ASN A 784 -13.61 -40.44 15.42
C ASN A 784 -13.78 -38.91 15.34
N GLY A 785 -13.60 -38.33 14.15
CA GLY A 785 -13.67 -36.88 13.95
C GLY A 785 -12.44 -36.10 14.42
N LYS A 786 -11.26 -36.75 14.52
CA LYS A 786 -9.93 -36.13 14.65
C LYS A 786 -9.06 -36.50 13.43
N ASP A 787 -8.06 -35.66 13.17
CA ASP A 787 -7.16 -35.70 12.00
C ASP A 787 -5.73 -36.09 12.40
#